data_AF-A0A0E0QQC4-F1
#
_entry.id   AF-A0A0E0QQC4-F1
#
_cell.length_a   1.000
_cell.length_b   1.000
_cell.length_c   1.000
_cell.angle_alpha   90.00
_cell.angle_beta   90.00
_cell.angle_gamma   90.00
#
_symmetry.space_group_name_H-M   'P 1'
#
loop_
_entity.id
_entity.type
_entity.pdbx_description
1 polymer ?
#
loop_
_entity_poly.entity_id
_entity_poly.type
_entity_poly.pdbx_seq_one_letter_code
_entity_poly.pdbx_strand_id
1 'polypeptide(L)'
;MVGPGLYPEIGKKARDLLYRDYQTDHKFTLTTYTSNGVAITATSTKKADLIFGEIQSQIKNKNITVDVKANSDSNVVTTVTVDELTPGLKSILSFAVPDQRSGKFELQYSHDYAGVSASIGLTASPVVNLSSVFGTKALAVGADVSLDTATGNLTKYNAGLSFSNDDLIASLNLNNKGDSLTASYYHIVNHSATAVGAELTHSFSSNENSLTFGTQHTLDPLTVVKARFNNSGKASALLQHEWRPKSVWTISAEVDTKAIDKSSKVGRWVQRPSCSLSMNGCGAAVAGAGAVAVRETRALPAAGAAGDAVGQLREAVAALEAADPPASPSGIIRIEVPVRQRGDAVEWLHAQGDLRARCFFSARAAAPLPECPALAIASAGNGNGNGAGGVGGEQRQRPVSVAGVGSAVFFRGTEPFSLRDWRAIKRFLPRDCPLIRAYGAIRFDATSDHSVEWEEFGSFYFIVPQVEYNELEESSVLATTIAWDDSLSWTWQNAVKELQSTLQKISSSPIKVNNSTLQTTILNLNHVPTKASWDLAVTKALQMIKGKQRELVKVVLARCSRYITDTCIDPVELLACLKVEGQNAYQFCIQPPDAPAFVGNSPEQLFHRKYLNISSEALAGTRARGKTRADDFQIGQDLLLSSKEDNEFTIVRDSIKKKLEAS
;
A
#
# COMPACT_ATOMS: atom_id res chain seq x y z
N MET A 1 11.76 16.88 -45.87
CA MET A 1 10.36 16.47 -45.92
C MET A 1 10.22 15.29 -44.95
N VAL A 2 9.03 14.76 -44.68
CA VAL A 2 8.88 13.57 -43.80
C VAL A 2 8.52 12.41 -44.72
N GLY A 3 9.40 11.41 -44.82
CA GLY A 3 9.24 10.28 -45.72
C GLY A 3 8.10 9.33 -45.34
N PRO A 4 7.94 8.21 -46.07
CA PRO A 4 6.81 7.28 -45.90
C PRO A 4 6.86 6.45 -44.61
N GLY A 5 7.91 6.59 -43.80
CA GLY A 5 8.08 5.84 -42.56
C GLY A 5 8.60 4.42 -42.78
N LEU A 6 8.52 3.59 -41.75
CA LEU A 6 8.89 2.17 -41.80
C LEU A 6 7.67 1.28 -42.03
N TYR A 7 7.86 0.04 -42.48
CA TYR A 7 6.77 -0.90 -42.77
C TYR A 7 5.77 -1.07 -41.60
N PRO A 8 6.20 -1.17 -40.32
CA PRO A 8 5.27 -1.27 -39.18
C PRO A 8 4.37 -0.04 -38.97
N GLU A 9 4.65 1.09 -39.63
CA GLU A 9 3.83 2.30 -39.54
C GLU A 9 2.59 2.26 -40.44
N ILE A 10 2.57 1.38 -41.45
CA ILE A 10 1.40 1.16 -42.30
C ILE A 10 0.24 0.64 -41.44
N GLY A 11 -0.84 1.42 -41.38
CA GLY A 11 -2.03 1.14 -40.57
C GLY A 11 -1.87 1.37 -39.06
N LYS A 12 -0.78 1.98 -38.60
CA LYS A 12 -0.50 2.17 -37.17
C LYS A 12 -1.55 3.03 -36.46
N LYS A 13 -2.04 4.11 -37.07
CA LYS A 13 -3.05 4.98 -36.42
C LYS A 13 -4.37 4.26 -36.15
N ALA A 14 -4.85 3.46 -37.10
CA ALA A 14 -6.05 2.64 -36.91
C ALA A 14 -5.83 1.60 -35.80
N ARG A 15 -4.70 0.91 -35.81
CA ARG A 15 -4.34 -0.05 -34.74
C ARG A 15 -4.21 0.59 -33.37
N ASP A 16 -3.60 1.77 -33.28
CA ASP A 16 -3.43 2.50 -32.02
C ASP A 16 -4.78 2.94 -31.45
N LEU A 17 -5.74 3.34 -32.29
CA LEU A 17 -7.09 3.66 -31.84
C LEU A 17 -7.85 2.41 -31.36
N LEU A 18 -7.74 1.29 -32.10
CA LEU A 18 -8.55 0.09 -31.85
C LEU A 18 -7.98 -0.85 -30.79
N TYR A 19 -6.67 -0.86 -30.57
CA TYR A 19 -6.03 -1.89 -29.73
C TYR A 19 -5.13 -1.35 -28.62
N ARG A 20 -4.61 -0.13 -28.72
CA ARG A 20 -3.72 0.43 -27.70
C ARG A 20 -4.47 0.77 -26.41
N ASP A 21 -3.85 0.47 -25.28
CA ASP A 21 -4.31 0.76 -23.91
C ASP A 21 -5.54 -0.04 -23.43
N TYR A 22 -6.20 -0.81 -24.30
CA TYR A 22 -7.26 -1.75 -23.93
C TYR A 22 -6.66 -2.98 -23.19
N GLN A 23 -6.44 -2.85 -21.89
CA GLN A 23 -5.92 -3.91 -21.04
C GLN A 23 -6.88 -4.23 -19.89
N THR A 24 -7.34 -5.48 -19.82
CA THR A 24 -8.23 -5.97 -18.76
C THR A 24 -7.50 -6.35 -17.47
N ASP A 25 -6.18 -6.51 -17.54
CA ASP A 25 -5.31 -6.86 -16.42
C ASP A 25 -4.89 -5.60 -15.62
N HIS A 26 -4.62 -5.72 -14.32
CA HIS A 26 -4.21 -4.56 -13.51
C HIS A 26 -2.72 -4.27 -13.74
N LYS A 27 -2.37 -3.11 -14.33
CA LYS A 27 -0.98 -2.81 -14.74
C LYS A 27 -0.44 -1.50 -14.15
N PHE A 28 0.24 -1.52 -13.01
CA PHE A 28 0.92 -0.33 -12.50
C PHE A 28 2.21 -0.02 -13.28
N THR A 29 2.48 1.24 -13.63
CA THR A 29 3.74 1.67 -14.26
C THR A 29 4.23 2.97 -13.62
N LEU A 30 5.46 2.97 -13.11
CA LEU A 30 6.12 4.12 -12.50
C LEU A 30 7.43 4.39 -13.23
N THR A 31 7.56 5.58 -13.83
CA THR A 31 8.82 6.04 -14.42
C THR A 31 9.45 7.12 -13.54
N THR A 32 10.70 6.92 -13.16
CA THR A 32 11.51 7.87 -12.40
C THR A 32 12.72 8.29 -13.22
N TYR A 33 13.16 9.54 -13.05
CA TYR A 33 14.32 10.07 -13.73
C TYR A 33 15.41 10.40 -12.71
N THR A 34 16.62 9.93 -12.95
CA THR A 34 17.80 10.30 -12.14
C THR A 34 18.33 11.67 -12.55
N SER A 35 19.12 12.32 -11.69
CA SER A 35 19.81 13.58 -12.00
C SER A 35 20.70 13.52 -13.26
N ASN A 36 21.13 12.31 -13.62
CA ASN A 36 22.00 12.05 -14.77
C ASN A 36 21.22 11.72 -16.05
N GLY A 37 19.88 11.87 -16.04
CA GLY A 37 19.03 11.66 -17.21
C GLY A 37 18.63 10.21 -17.49
N VAL A 38 19.01 9.25 -16.62
CA VAL A 38 18.56 7.85 -16.73
C VAL A 38 17.10 7.75 -16.32
N ALA A 39 16.26 7.15 -17.18
CA ALA A 39 14.86 6.87 -16.91
C ALA A 39 14.69 5.42 -16.47
N ILE A 40 14.19 5.20 -15.26
CA ILE A 40 13.89 3.87 -14.71
C ILE A 40 12.38 3.72 -14.64
N THR A 41 11.85 2.80 -15.43
CA THR A 41 10.43 2.44 -15.50
C THR A 41 10.21 1.09 -14.84
N ALA A 42 9.52 1.07 -13.70
CA ALA A 42 9.04 -0.14 -13.05
C ALA A 42 7.58 -0.38 -13.43
N THR A 43 7.28 -1.55 -13.99
CA THR A 43 5.95 -1.98 -14.41
C THR A 43 5.58 -3.25 -13.65
N SER A 44 4.37 -3.31 -13.09
CA SER A 44 3.80 -4.51 -12.46
C SER A 44 2.45 -4.81 -13.08
N THR A 45 2.26 -6.01 -13.61
CA THR A 45 1.01 -6.46 -14.23
C THR A 45 0.45 -7.66 -13.48
N LYS A 46 -0.71 -7.51 -12.84
CA LYS A 46 -1.48 -8.62 -12.27
C LYS A 46 -2.44 -9.17 -13.32
N LYS A 47 -2.20 -10.42 -13.75
CA LYS A 47 -3.04 -11.16 -14.68
C LYS A 47 -3.57 -12.40 -13.95
N ALA A 48 -4.87 -12.42 -13.67
CA ALA A 48 -5.49 -13.35 -12.72
C ALA A 48 -4.77 -13.32 -11.35
N ASP A 49 -4.27 -14.45 -10.87
CA ASP A 49 -3.57 -14.57 -9.58
C ASP A 49 -2.04 -14.43 -9.68
N LEU A 50 -1.50 -14.19 -10.89
CA LEU A 50 -0.07 -14.04 -11.14
C LEU A 50 0.32 -12.58 -11.27
N ILE A 51 1.43 -12.19 -10.63
CA ILE A 51 2.02 -10.85 -10.72
C ILE A 51 3.29 -10.94 -11.56
N PHE A 52 3.31 -10.22 -12.67
CA PHE A 52 4.47 -10.09 -13.55
C PHE A 52 5.13 -8.74 -13.31
N GLY A 53 6.38 -8.77 -12.87
CA GLY A 53 7.20 -7.58 -12.69
C GLY A 53 8.10 -7.33 -13.89
N GLU A 54 8.26 -6.09 -14.29
CA GLU A 54 9.18 -5.65 -15.34
C GLU A 54 9.87 -4.35 -14.91
N ILE A 55 11.20 -4.32 -15.00
CA ILE A 55 12.00 -3.13 -14.76
C ILE A 55 12.74 -2.79 -16.06
N GLN A 56 12.50 -1.61 -16.59
CA GLN A 56 13.21 -1.04 -17.72
C GLN A 56 14.07 0.14 -17.27
N SER A 57 15.36 0.13 -17.62
CA SER A 57 16.27 1.26 -17.43
C SER A 57 16.72 1.77 -18.80
N GLN A 58 16.45 3.03 -19.09
CA GLN A 58 16.84 3.71 -20.32
C GLN A 58 17.89 4.78 -20.01
N ILE A 59 19.07 4.62 -20.60
CA ILE A 59 20.18 5.56 -20.51
C ILE A 59 20.37 6.18 -21.89
N LYS A 60 20.17 7.49 -22.00
CA LYS A 60 20.44 8.23 -23.23
C LYS A 60 21.71 9.06 -23.06
N ASN A 61 22.71 8.80 -23.90
CA ASN A 61 23.94 9.58 -23.96
C ASN A 61 24.24 9.97 -25.41
N LYS A 62 24.04 11.26 -25.74
CA LYS A 62 24.15 11.79 -27.10
C LYS A 62 23.29 10.99 -28.09
N ASN A 63 23.95 10.31 -29.03
CA ASN A 63 23.37 9.54 -30.12
C ASN A 63 23.15 8.06 -29.75
N ILE A 64 23.52 7.64 -28.54
CA ILE A 64 23.40 6.26 -28.08
C ILE A 64 22.34 6.18 -27.00
N THR A 65 21.37 5.28 -27.18
CA THR A 65 20.37 4.93 -26.17
C THR A 65 20.53 3.46 -25.78
N VAL A 66 20.73 3.20 -24.50
CA VAL A 66 20.83 1.84 -23.95
C VAL A 66 19.58 1.58 -23.10
N ASP A 67 18.80 0.59 -23.51
CA ASP A 67 17.60 0.12 -22.82
C ASP A 67 17.87 -1.27 -22.24
N VAL A 68 17.78 -1.41 -20.92
CA VAL A 68 17.89 -2.70 -20.23
C VAL A 68 16.54 -3.03 -19.62
N LYS A 69 15.93 -4.13 -20.05
CA LYS A 69 14.61 -4.60 -19.58
C LYS A 69 14.75 -5.95 -18.91
N ALA A 70 14.45 -6.02 -17.62
CA ALA A 70 14.43 -7.24 -16.83
C ALA A 70 12.99 -7.58 -16.44
N ASN A 71 12.58 -8.84 -16.54
CA ASN A 71 11.25 -9.29 -16.11
C ASN A 71 11.31 -10.38 -15.03
N SER A 72 10.16 -10.71 -14.44
CA SER A 72 10.01 -11.71 -13.38
C SER A 72 10.35 -13.15 -13.83
N ASP A 73 10.39 -13.41 -15.13
CA ASP A 73 10.77 -14.71 -15.70
C ASP A 73 12.29 -14.86 -15.84
N SER A 74 13.07 -14.00 -15.18
CA SER A 74 14.53 -13.94 -15.26
C SER A 74 15.08 -13.67 -16.66
N ASN A 75 14.28 -13.09 -17.56
CA ASN A 75 14.76 -12.62 -18.86
C ASN A 75 15.24 -11.18 -18.73
N VAL A 76 16.51 -10.95 -19.05
CA VAL A 76 17.11 -9.63 -19.13
C VAL A 76 17.45 -9.34 -20.58
N VAL A 77 16.75 -8.41 -21.23
CA VAL A 77 16.99 -8.00 -22.60
C VAL A 77 17.66 -6.63 -22.60
N THR A 78 18.85 -6.56 -23.20
CA THR A 78 19.56 -5.30 -23.42
C THR A 78 19.42 -4.90 -24.88
N THR A 79 19.01 -3.67 -25.13
CA THR A 79 18.90 -3.06 -26.46
C THR A 79 19.78 -1.81 -26.51
N VAL A 80 20.74 -1.81 -27.42
CA VAL A 80 21.61 -0.67 -27.70
C VAL A 80 21.18 -0.08 -29.03
N THR A 81 20.73 1.17 -29.00
CA THR A 81 20.34 1.95 -30.16
C THR A 81 21.38 3.01 -30.42
N VAL A 82 21.85 3.12 -31.65
CA VAL A 82 22.73 4.19 -32.12
C VAL A 82 21.98 4.94 -33.21
N ASP A 83 21.54 6.16 -32.88
CA ASP A 83 20.88 7.08 -33.79
C ASP A 83 21.92 7.90 -34.58
N GLU A 84 21.63 8.25 -35.83
CA GLU A 84 22.42 9.20 -36.64
C GLU A 84 23.91 8.84 -36.86
N LEU A 85 24.22 7.58 -37.18
CA LEU A 85 25.55 7.24 -37.74
C LEU A 85 25.80 7.98 -39.07
N THR A 86 24.73 8.15 -39.85
CA THR A 86 24.59 9.01 -41.03
C THR A 86 23.15 9.55 -41.05
N PRO A 87 22.84 10.64 -41.78
CA PRO A 87 21.48 11.18 -41.83
C PRO A 87 20.45 10.12 -42.22
N GLY A 88 19.47 9.88 -41.34
CA GLY A 88 18.41 8.88 -41.58
C GLY A 88 18.76 7.44 -41.21
N LEU A 89 19.99 7.13 -40.79
CA LEU A 89 20.41 5.78 -40.41
C LEU A 89 20.36 5.56 -38.90
N LYS A 90 19.73 4.46 -38.48
CA LYS A 90 19.59 4.02 -37.09
C LYS A 90 19.98 2.56 -36.97
N SER A 91 20.88 2.24 -36.04
CA SER A 91 21.32 0.87 -35.76
C SER A 91 20.81 0.42 -34.38
N ILE A 92 20.29 -0.80 -34.29
CA ILE A 92 19.71 -1.37 -33.08
C ILE A 92 20.31 -2.76 -32.87
N LEU A 93 20.92 -2.98 -31.71
CA LEU A 93 21.43 -4.29 -31.30
C LEU A 93 20.68 -4.71 -30.04
N SER A 94 19.96 -5.84 -30.09
CA SER A 94 19.25 -6.41 -28.94
C SER A 94 19.80 -7.80 -28.60
N PHE A 95 19.98 -8.13 -27.33
CA PHE A 95 20.38 -9.47 -26.89
C PHE A 95 19.83 -9.76 -25.49
N ALA A 96 19.48 -11.03 -25.22
CA ALA A 96 19.12 -11.47 -23.88
C ALA A 96 20.36 -11.91 -23.09
N VAL A 97 20.32 -11.73 -21.77
CA VAL A 97 21.32 -12.15 -20.80
C VAL A 97 20.64 -13.13 -19.85
N PRO A 98 21.22 -14.32 -19.58
CA PRO A 98 22.59 -14.74 -19.89
C PRO A 98 22.81 -15.38 -21.27
N ASP A 99 21.77 -15.53 -22.11
CA ASP A 99 21.89 -16.21 -23.41
C ASP A 99 22.57 -15.35 -24.49
N GLN A 100 23.89 -15.45 -24.58
CA GLN A 100 24.72 -14.75 -25.56
C GLN A 100 24.42 -15.13 -27.03
N ARG A 101 23.63 -16.18 -27.29
CA ARG A 101 23.24 -16.61 -28.66
C ARG A 101 21.90 -16.04 -29.11
N SER A 102 21.25 -15.20 -28.31
CA SER A 102 19.92 -14.62 -28.57
C SER A 102 19.95 -13.25 -29.26
N GLY A 103 21.12 -12.82 -29.76
CA GLY A 103 21.29 -11.49 -30.32
C GLY A 103 20.42 -11.25 -31.57
N LYS A 104 20.05 -10.00 -31.81
CA LYS A 104 19.39 -9.50 -33.02
C LYS A 104 20.03 -8.17 -33.36
N PHE A 105 20.49 -8.03 -34.59
CA PHE A 105 20.96 -6.75 -35.14
C PHE A 105 19.96 -6.24 -36.15
N GLU A 106 19.61 -4.97 -36.08
CA GLU A 106 18.65 -4.31 -36.96
C GLU A 106 19.19 -2.95 -37.42
N LEU A 107 19.06 -2.67 -38.70
CA LEU A 107 19.50 -1.45 -39.37
C LEU A 107 18.30 -0.82 -40.06
N GLN A 108 17.96 0.40 -39.66
CA GLN A 108 16.86 1.18 -40.22
C GLN A 108 17.42 2.38 -40.97
N TYR A 109 16.97 2.58 -42.20
CA TYR A 109 17.31 3.70 -43.05
C TYR A 109 16.04 4.43 -43.46
N SER A 110 15.97 5.72 -43.13
CA SER A 110 14.84 6.59 -43.43
C SER A 110 15.28 7.72 -44.36
N HIS A 111 14.61 7.82 -45.50
CA HIS A 111 14.83 8.81 -46.54
C HIS A 111 13.51 9.49 -46.90
N ASP A 112 13.56 10.61 -47.61
CA ASP A 112 12.37 11.40 -47.96
C ASP A 112 11.33 10.61 -48.79
N TYR A 113 11.75 9.52 -49.47
CA TYR A 113 10.87 8.69 -50.31
C TYR A 113 10.95 7.18 -50.04
N ALA A 114 11.79 6.76 -49.09
CA ALA A 114 12.03 5.36 -48.82
C ALA A 114 12.33 5.12 -47.34
N GLY A 115 11.75 4.07 -46.77
CA GLY A 115 12.11 3.55 -45.46
C GLY A 115 12.50 2.09 -45.60
N VAL A 116 13.70 1.71 -45.19
CA VAL A 116 14.22 0.35 -45.27
C VAL A 116 14.60 -0.10 -43.88
N SER A 117 14.18 -1.29 -43.45
CA SER A 117 14.69 -1.95 -42.24
C SER A 117 15.18 -3.35 -42.58
N ALA A 118 16.44 -3.62 -42.26
CA ALA A 118 17.05 -4.94 -42.39
C ALA A 118 17.44 -5.44 -40.99
N SER A 119 17.07 -6.66 -40.64
CA SER A 119 17.46 -7.27 -39.38
C SER A 119 17.92 -8.72 -39.54
N ILE A 120 18.82 -9.14 -38.68
CA ILE A 120 19.40 -10.48 -38.64
C ILE A 120 19.44 -10.98 -37.20
N GLY A 121 18.92 -12.19 -36.98
CA GLY A 121 19.16 -12.92 -35.73
C GLY A 121 20.62 -13.38 -35.66
N LEU A 122 21.29 -13.20 -34.52
CA LEU A 122 22.66 -13.64 -34.25
C LEU A 122 22.66 -14.99 -33.53
N THR A 123 21.86 -15.93 -34.05
CA THR A 123 21.64 -17.28 -33.51
C THR A 123 22.34 -18.31 -34.41
N ALA A 124 22.36 -19.59 -34.00
CA ALA A 124 22.92 -20.68 -34.81
C ALA A 124 22.14 -20.93 -36.12
N SER A 125 20.86 -20.57 -36.16
CA SER A 125 19.98 -20.62 -37.33
C SER A 125 19.38 -19.22 -37.54
N PRO A 126 20.13 -18.29 -38.15
CA PRO A 126 19.73 -16.89 -38.20
C PRO A 126 18.51 -16.68 -39.10
N VAL A 127 17.58 -15.86 -38.63
CA VAL A 127 16.46 -15.38 -39.46
C VAL A 127 16.80 -13.97 -39.92
N VAL A 128 16.81 -13.77 -41.23
CA VAL A 128 17.02 -12.47 -41.85
C VAL A 128 15.65 -11.90 -42.21
N ASN A 129 15.38 -10.66 -41.82
CA ASN A 129 14.18 -9.93 -42.17
C ASN A 129 14.54 -8.64 -42.90
N LEU A 130 13.88 -8.38 -44.03
CA LEU A 130 14.04 -7.19 -44.83
C LEU A 130 12.66 -6.61 -45.09
N SER A 131 12.46 -5.37 -44.66
CA SER A 131 11.27 -4.59 -44.97
C SER A 131 11.65 -3.30 -45.68
N SER A 132 10.83 -2.91 -46.64
CA SER A 132 11.02 -1.68 -47.40
C SER A 132 9.68 -1.03 -47.66
N VAL A 133 9.64 0.30 -47.61
CA VAL A 133 8.49 1.13 -47.93
C VAL A 133 8.96 2.21 -48.86
N PHE A 134 8.28 2.39 -49.98
CA PHE A 134 8.56 3.42 -50.98
C PHE A 134 7.32 4.28 -51.19
N GLY A 135 7.53 5.58 -51.33
CA GLY A 135 6.46 6.52 -51.66
C GLY A 135 6.59 7.84 -50.93
N THR A 136 5.48 8.53 -50.82
CA THR A 136 5.36 9.83 -50.16
C THR A 136 4.57 9.69 -48.85
N LYS A 137 4.45 10.78 -48.10
CA LYS A 137 3.52 10.84 -46.94
C LYS A 137 2.08 10.49 -47.33
N ALA A 138 1.67 10.79 -48.57
CA ALA A 138 0.30 10.60 -49.03
C ALA A 138 0.02 9.19 -49.55
N LEU A 139 1.00 8.56 -50.21
CA LEU A 139 0.86 7.21 -50.76
C LEU A 139 2.17 6.46 -50.54
N ALA A 140 2.09 5.31 -49.85
CA ALA A 140 3.24 4.47 -49.55
C ALA A 140 2.91 3.01 -49.84
N VAL A 141 3.84 2.29 -50.46
CA VAL A 141 3.77 0.85 -50.71
C VAL A 141 4.95 0.20 -50.00
N GLY A 142 4.70 -0.88 -49.27
CA GLY A 142 5.75 -1.60 -48.57
C GLY A 142 5.65 -3.11 -48.72
N ALA A 143 6.78 -3.76 -48.52
CA ALA A 143 6.90 -5.20 -48.43
C ALA A 143 7.77 -5.58 -47.22
N ASP A 144 7.48 -6.71 -46.59
CA ASP A 144 8.21 -7.23 -45.43
C ASP A 144 8.41 -8.74 -45.58
N VAL A 145 9.67 -9.15 -45.71
CA VAL A 145 10.07 -10.52 -46.04
C VAL A 145 11.02 -11.05 -44.97
N SER A 146 10.79 -12.27 -44.50
CA SER A 146 11.70 -12.99 -43.61
C SER A 146 12.15 -14.32 -44.21
N LEU A 147 13.44 -14.59 -44.16
CA LEU A 147 14.11 -15.80 -44.62
C LEU A 147 14.76 -16.51 -43.42
N ASP A 148 14.45 -17.79 -43.26
CA ASP A 148 15.21 -18.67 -42.37
C ASP A 148 16.42 -19.23 -43.12
N THR A 149 17.64 -18.91 -42.69
CA THR A 149 18.86 -19.32 -43.41
C THR A 149 19.18 -20.80 -43.25
N ALA A 150 18.63 -21.48 -42.24
CA ALA A 150 18.88 -22.91 -42.03
C ALA A 150 18.10 -23.77 -43.03
N THR A 151 16.86 -23.37 -43.32
CA THR A 151 15.97 -24.10 -44.25
C THR A 151 15.93 -23.50 -45.65
N GLY A 152 16.41 -22.25 -45.83
CA GLY A 152 16.27 -21.50 -47.08
C GLY A 152 14.83 -21.07 -47.38
N ASN A 153 13.89 -21.26 -46.43
CA ASN A 153 12.47 -20.99 -46.64
C ASN A 153 12.07 -19.59 -46.20
N LEU A 154 11.15 -18.99 -46.95
CA LEU A 154 10.50 -17.74 -46.55
C LEU A 154 9.52 -18.03 -45.40
N THR A 155 9.80 -17.48 -44.23
CA THR A 155 8.96 -17.60 -43.03
C THR A 155 7.88 -16.52 -43.00
N LYS A 156 8.11 -15.39 -43.66
CA LYS A 156 7.17 -14.26 -43.76
C LYS A 156 7.30 -13.59 -45.13
N TYR A 157 6.19 -13.23 -45.76
CA TYR A 157 6.13 -12.29 -46.88
C TYR A 157 4.81 -11.56 -46.82
N ASN A 158 4.88 -10.28 -46.47
CA ASN A 158 3.73 -9.40 -46.34
C ASN A 158 3.87 -8.22 -47.28
N ALA A 159 2.76 -7.65 -47.72
CA ALA A 159 2.71 -6.44 -48.53
C ALA A 159 1.73 -5.45 -47.91
N GLY A 160 2.02 -4.17 -48.00
CA GLY A 160 1.21 -3.10 -47.42
C GLY A 160 1.07 -1.92 -48.38
N LEU A 161 -0.11 -1.32 -48.40
CA LEU A 161 -0.41 -0.07 -49.07
C LEU A 161 -0.97 0.89 -48.02
N SER A 162 -0.50 2.12 -48.00
CA SER A 162 -1.03 3.19 -47.16
C SER A 162 -1.40 4.38 -48.03
N PHE A 163 -2.57 4.92 -47.79
CA PHE A 163 -3.03 6.20 -48.31
C PHE A 163 -3.33 7.12 -47.14
N SER A 164 -2.70 8.28 -47.09
CA SER A 164 -2.89 9.27 -46.02
C SER A 164 -3.23 10.62 -46.62
N ASN A 165 -4.29 11.22 -46.12
CA ASN A 165 -4.66 12.61 -46.33
C ASN A 165 -4.67 13.32 -44.95
N ASP A 166 -5.01 14.60 -44.91
CA ASP A 166 -5.01 15.37 -43.66
C ASP A 166 -5.97 14.79 -42.60
N ASP A 167 -7.16 14.34 -43.04
CA ASP A 167 -8.20 13.84 -42.13
C ASP A 167 -8.31 12.32 -42.10
N LEU A 168 -7.83 11.64 -43.14
CA LEU A 168 -8.11 10.24 -43.40
C LEU A 168 -6.83 9.45 -43.67
N ILE A 169 -6.70 8.28 -43.03
CA ILE A 169 -5.66 7.31 -43.30
C ILE A 169 -6.32 5.96 -43.58
N ALA A 170 -6.09 5.41 -44.76
CA ALA A 170 -6.51 4.08 -45.14
C ALA A 170 -5.27 3.22 -45.40
N SER A 171 -5.33 1.94 -45.03
CA SER A 171 -4.27 1.00 -45.38
C SER A 171 -4.82 -0.36 -45.77
N LEU A 172 -4.10 -1.07 -46.62
CA LEU A 172 -4.40 -2.43 -47.02
C LEU A 172 -3.14 -3.27 -46.81
N ASN A 173 -3.23 -4.32 -45.99
CA ASN A 173 -2.11 -5.20 -45.68
C ASN A 173 -2.45 -6.64 -46.06
N LEU A 174 -1.61 -7.27 -46.87
CA LEU A 174 -1.61 -8.70 -47.13
C LEU A 174 -0.60 -9.36 -46.18
N ASN A 175 -1.11 -10.21 -45.29
CA ASN A 175 -0.38 -10.84 -44.19
C ASN A 175 -0.38 -12.36 -44.32
N ASN A 176 0.32 -13.03 -43.40
CA ASN A 176 0.29 -14.49 -43.25
C ASN A 176 0.60 -15.21 -44.56
N LYS A 177 1.66 -14.81 -45.26
CA LYS A 177 2.05 -15.46 -46.52
C LYS A 177 0.97 -15.38 -47.61
N GLY A 178 0.20 -14.30 -47.63
CA GLY A 178 -0.88 -14.10 -48.59
C GLY A 178 -2.24 -14.62 -48.15
N ASP A 179 -2.34 -15.21 -46.95
CA ASP A 179 -3.58 -15.82 -46.46
C ASP A 179 -4.57 -14.82 -45.84
N SER A 180 -4.11 -13.68 -45.34
CA SER A 180 -5.00 -12.73 -44.66
C SER A 180 -4.90 -11.33 -45.26
N LEU A 181 -6.03 -10.78 -45.71
CA LEU A 181 -6.14 -9.41 -46.22
C LEU A 181 -6.80 -8.51 -45.16
N THR A 182 -6.06 -7.52 -44.67
CA THR A 182 -6.51 -6.56 -43.66
C THR A 182 -6.65 -5.16 -44.26
N ALA A 183 -7.87 -4.63 -44.33
CA ALA A 183 -8.14 -3.24 -44.64
C ALA A 183 -8.34 -2.45 -43.34
N SER A 184 -7.62 -1.34 -43.17
CA SER A 184 -7.78 -0.45 -42.02
C SER A 184 -8.14 0.97 -42.46
N TYR A 185 -8.90 1.66 -41.63
CA TYR A 185 -9.43 2.99 -41.86
C TYR A 185 -9.33 3.79 -40.57
N TYR A 186 -8.85 5.03 -40.66
CA TYR A 186 -8.78 5.99 -39.56
C TYR A 186 -9.19 7.36 -40.08
N HIS A 187 -10.10 8.03 -39.40
CA HIS A 187 -10.63 9.31 -39.83
C HIS A 187 -10.81 10.26 -38.64
N ILE A 188 -10.25 11.45 -38.76
CA ILE A 188 -10.42 12.56 -37.82
C ILE A 188 -11.72 13.27 -38.19
N VAL A 189 -12.77 13.04 -37.40
CA VAL A 189 -14.11 13.61 -37.65
C VAL A 189 -14.17 15.05 -37.16
N ASN A 190 -13.49 15.35 -36.06
CA ASN A 190 -13.33 16.69 -35.55
C ASN A 190 -11.89 16.87 -35.06
N HIS A 191 -11.15 17.78 -35.69
CA HIS A 191 -9.75 18.07 -35.39
C HIS A 191 -9.49 18.42 -33.92
N SER A 192 -10.49 18.94 -33.21
CA SER A 192 -10.35 19.31 -31.81
C SER A 192 -10.75 18.21 -30.83
N ALA A 193 -11.39 17.11 -31.26
CA ALA A 193 -11.96 16.16 -30.31
C ALA A 193 -12.14 14.69 -30.72
N THR A 194 -12.50 14.37 -31.97
CA THR A 194 -13.03 13.02 -32.30
C THR A 194 -12.33 12.37 -33.47
N ALA A 195 -11.96 11.11 -33.31
CA ALA A 195 -11.47 10.24 -34.38
C ALA A 195 -12.20 8.90 -34.36
N VAL A 196 -12.39 8.30 -35.53
CA VAL A 196 -12.99 6.97 -35.70
C VAL A 196 -12.02 6.05 -36.43
N GLY A 197 -12.08 4.76 -36.14
CA GLY A 197 -11.26 3.76 -36.80
C GLY A 197 -12.05 2.49 -37.08
N ALA A 198 -11.68 1.79 -38.15
CA ALA A 198 -12.22 0.48 -38.48
C ALA A 198 -11.12 -0.41 -39.07
N GLU A 199 -11.23 -1.71 -38.83
CA GLU A 199 -10.34 -2.74 -39.38
C GLU A 199 -11.18 -3.95 -39.80
N LEU A 200 -11.04 -4.37 -41.06
CA LEU A 200 -11.64 -5.57 -41.62
C LEU A 200 -10.51 -6.51 -42.05
N THR A 201 -10.47 -7.70 -41.47
CA THR A 201 -9.55 -8.77 -41.88
C THR A 201 -10.34 -9.93 -42.45
N HIS A 202 -10.00 -10.34 -43.67
CA HIS A 202 -10.50 -11.56 -44.32
C HIS A 202 -9.39 -12.60 -44.36
N SER A 203 -9.69 -13.82 -43.93
CA SER A 203 -8.79 -14.97 -44.00
C SER A 203 -9.22 -15.88 -45.14
N PHE A 204 -8.37 -16.09 -46.15
CA PHE A 204 -8.70 -16.87 -47.34
C PHE A 204 -8.77 -18.38 -47.02
N SER A 205 -7.91 -18.89 -46.14
CA SER A 205 -7.89 -20.30 -45.73
C SER A 205 -9.13 -20.72 -44.96
N SER A 206 -9.59 -19.89 -44.02
CA SER A 206 -10.76 -20.19 -43.17
C SER A 206 -12.06 -19.61 -43.72
N ASN A 207 -12.00 -18.75 -44.73
CA ASN A 207 -13.14 -17.97 -45.26
C ASN A 207 -13.90 -17.20 -44.18
N GLU A 208 -13.18 -16.71 -43.17
CA GLU A 208 -13.74 -15.96 -42.04
C GLU A 208 -13.41 -14.47 -42.16
N ASN A 209 -14.34 -13.64 -41.66
CA ASN A 209 -14.20 -12.20 -41.59
C ASN A 209 -14.14 -11.74 -40.12
N SER A 210 -13.17 -10.91 -39.79
CA SER A 210 -13.07 -10.20 -38.51
C SER A 210 -13.22 -8.71 -38.77
N LEU A 211 -14.26 -8.09 -38.20
CA LEU A 211 -14.52 -6.66 -38.31
C LEU A 211 -14.47 -6.03 -36.92
N THR A 212 -13.65 -5.00 -36.77
CA THR A 212 -13.55 -4.19 -35.55
C THR A 212 -13.73 -2.72 -35.92
N PHE A 213 -14.56 -2.00 -35.18
CA PHE A 213 -14.70 -0.55 -35.32
C PHE A 213 -14.60 0.11 -33.94
N GLY A 214 -14.18 1.36 -33.92
CA GLY A 214 -14.01 2.10 -32.68
C GLY A 214 -13.97 3.60 -32.88
N THR A 215 -14.05 4.30 -31.76
CA THR A 215 -14.06 5.75 -31.67
C THR A 215 -13.15 6.19 -30.53
N GLN A 216 -12.51 7.32 -30.71
CA GLN A 216 -11.75 8.04 -29.70
C GLN A 216 -12.29 9.46 -29.63
N HIS A 217 -12.56 9.93 -28.42
CA HIS A 217 -13.06 11.27 -28.16
C HIS A 217 -12.34 11.90 -26.97
N THR A 218 -11.78 13.10 -27.15
CA THR A 218 -11.21 13.88 -26.04
C THR A 218 -12.30 14.74 -25.44
N LEU A 219 -12.68 14.46 -24.19
CA LEU A 219 -13.73 15.19 -23.47
C LEU A 219 -13.24 16.57 -23.01
N ASP A 220 -11.97 16.65 -22.61
CA ASP A 220 -11.27 17.85 -22.18
C ASP A 220 -9.75 17.67 -22.44
N PRO A 221 -8.89 18.69 -22.21
CA PRO A 221 -7.44 18.57 -22.46
C PRO A 221 -6.72 17.46 -21.68
N LEU A 222 -7.33 16.91 -20.63
CA LEU A 222 -6.79 15.89 -19.73
C LEU A 222 -7.50 14.53 -19.86
N THR A 223 -8.68 14.47 -20.48
CA THR A 223 -9.54 13.27 -20.50
C THR A 223 -9.81 12.76 -21.93
N VAL A 224 -9.49 11.50 -22.17
CA VAL A 224 -9.73 10.79 -23.44
C VAL A 224 -10.57 9.54 -23.20
N VAL A 225 -11.64 9.39 -23.97
CA VAL A 225 -12.49 8.19 -24.01
C VAL A 225 -12.25 7.45 -25.31
N LYS A 226 -12.14 6.12 -25.26
CA LYS A 226 -12.16 5.26 -26.45
C LYS A 226 -13.19 4.15 -26.28
N ALA A 227 -13.87 3.79 -27.35
CA ALA A 227 -14.77 2.64 -27.39
C ALA A 227 -14.51 1.83 -28.66
N ARG A 228 -14.59 0.50 -28.55
CA ARG A 228 -14.45 -0.40 -29.68
C ARG A 228 -15.47 -1.54 -29.60
N PHE A 229 -15.81 -2.07 -30.76
CA PHE A 229 -16.67 -3.23 -30.89
C PHE A 229 -16.16 -4.12 -32.01
N ASN A 230 -16.27 -5.44 -31.82
CA ASN A 230 -15.95 -6.40 -32.86
C ASN A 230 -17.14 -7.33 -33.20
N ASN A 231 -17.13 -7.90 -34.40
CA ASN A 231 -18.18 -8.82 -34.86
C ASN A 231 -18.25 -10.15 -34.08
N SER A 232 -17.22 -10.47 -33.28
CA SER A 232 -17.28 -11.60 -32.33
C SER A 232 -18.22 -11.33 -31.15
N GLY A 233 -18.63 -10.08 -30.90
CA GLY A 233 -19.51 -9.68 -29.79
C GLY A 233 -18.79 -9.03 -28.63
N LYS A 234 -17.51 -8.68 -28.76
CA LYS A 234 -16.75 -8.01 -27.69
C LYS A 234 -16.88 -6.50 -27.82
N ALA A 235 -17.47 -5.88 -26.81
CA ALA A 235 -17.52 -4.44 -26.64
C ALA A 235 -16.48 -4.04 -25.58
N SER A 236 -15.59 -3.09 -25.89
CA SER A 236 -14.63 -2.56 -24.93
C SER A 236 -14.72 -1.05 -24.83
N ALA A 237 -14.63 -0.52 -23.61
CA ALA A 237 -14.59 0.91 -23.32
C ALA A 237 -13.32 1.25 -22.51
N LEU A 238 -12.77 2.43 -22.76
CA LEU A 238 -11.56 2.94 -22.15
C LEU A 238 -11.76 4.42 -21.76
N LEU A 239 -11.44 4.78 -20.53
CA LEU A 239 -11.38 6.14 -20.03
C LEU A 239 -9.97 6.41 -19.52
N GLN A 240 -9.30 7.42 -20.08
CA GLN A 240 -7.96 7.84 -19.71
C GLN A 240 -8.02 9.29 -19.21
N HIS A 241 -7.50 9.56 -18.01
CA HIS A 241 -7.53 10.88 -17.40
C HIS A 241 -6.17 11.27 -16.81
N GLU A 242 -5.64 12.43 -17.20
CA GLU A 242 -4.43 13.04 -16.64
C GLU A 242 -4.79 13.90 -15.42
N TRP A 243 -4.64 13.35 -14.22
CA TRP A 243 -5.03 14.05 -12.99
C TRP A 243 -3.93 15.00 -12.46
N ARG A 244 -2.68 14.80 -12.87
CA ARG A 244 -1.52 15.68 -12.66
C ARG A 244 -0.58 15.57 -13.86
N PRO A 245 0.27 16.58 -14.13
CA PRO A 245 1.24 16.52 -15.22
C PRO A 245 2.02 15.21 -15.24
N LYS A 246 1.98 14.50 -16.37
CA LYS A 246 2.65 13.19 -16.59
C LYS A 246 2.13 12.04 -15.72
N SER A 247 0.97 12.20 -15.08
CA SER A 247 0.33 11.19 -14.22
C SER A 247 -1.06 10.87 -14.78
N VAL A 248 -1.18 9.70 -15.42
CA VAL A 248 -2.38 9.29 -16.15
C VAL A 248 -3.00 8.07 -15.48
N TRP A 249 -4.32 8.08 -15.33
CA TRP A 249 -5.10 6.92 -14.91
C TRP A 249 -5.95 6.40 -16.07
N THR A 250 -5.95 5.09 -16.30
CA THR A 250 -6.70 4.47 -17.40
C THR A 250 -7.60 3.36 -16.87
N ILE A 251 -8.91 3.48 -17.08
CA ILE A 251 -9.91 2.45 -16.78
C ILE A 251 -10.32 1.81 -18.08
N SER A 252 -10.25 0.47 -18.17
CA SER A 252 -10.73 -0.26 -19.35
C SER A 252 -11.61 -1.44 -18.94
N ALA A 253 -12.68 -1.65 -19.70
CA ALA A 253 -13.61 -2.75 -19.49
C ALA A 253 -13.91 -3.42 -20.82
N GLU A 254 -13.99 -4.75 -20.82
CA GLU A 254 -14.40 -5.55 -21.98
C GLU A 254 -15.54 -6.49 -21.58
N VAL A 255 -16.61 -6.48 -22.38
CA VAL A 255 -17.81 -7.29 -22.18
C VAL A 255 -18.06 -8.11 -23.44
N ASP A 256 -18.27 -9.41 -23.26
CA ASP A 256 -18.75 -10.30 -24.31
C ASP A 256 -20.28 -10.26 -24.35
N THR A 257 -20.83 -9.56 -25.35
CA THR A 257 -22.28 -9.35 -25.49
C THR A 257 -23.04 -10.62 -25.84
N LYS A 258 -22.36 -11.70 -26.26
CA LYS A 258 -22.97 -13.01 -26.53
C LYS A 258 -23.01 -13.92 -25.30
N ALA A 259 -22.33 -13.55 -24.22
CA ALA A 259 -22.24 -14.32 -22.98
C ALA A 259 -22.32 -13.40 -21.74
N ILE A 260 -23.34 -12.54 -21.69
CA ILE A 260 -23.57 -11.58 -20.58
C ILE A 260 -23.71 -12.28 -19.22
N ASP A 261 -24.14 -13.54 -19.20
CA ASP A 261 -24.29 -14.35 -17.98
C ASP A 261 -22.96 -14.88 -17.42
N LYS A 262 -21.83 -14.71 -18.14
CA LYS A 262 -20.48 -15.01 -17.65
C LYS A 262 -19.82 -13.71 -17.16
N SER A 263 -19.13 -13.78 -16.01
CA SER A 263 -18.49 -12.64 -15.34
C SER A 263 -17.71 -11.72 -16.29
N SER A 264 -18.04 -10.42 -16.28
CA SER A 264 -17.35 -9.39 -17.04
C SER A 264 -15.92 -9.20 -16.56
N LYS A 265 -14.98 -8.97 -17.49
CA LYS A 265 -13.59 -8.67 -17.15
C LYS A 265 -13.45 -7.16 -16.94
N VAL A 266 -13.49 -6.74 -15.68
CA VAL A 266 -13.26 -5.35 -15.27
C VAL A 266 -11.83 -5.19 -14.81
N GLY A 267 -11.01 -4.46 -15.58
CA GLY A 267 -9.71 -4.00 -15.11
C GLY A 267 -9.94 -2.85 -14.13
N ARG A 268 -9.84 -3.11 -12.83
CA ARG A 268 -10.05 -2.09 -11.80
C ARG A 268 -8.74 -1.44 -11.46
N TRP A 269 -8.71 -0.13 -11.58
CA TRP A 269 -7.66 0.68 -11.00
C TRP A 269 -8.27 1.51 -9.87
N VAL A 270 -7.71 1.38 -8.67
CA VAL A 270 -8.08 2.18 -7.50
C VAL A 270 -6.90 3.03 -7.02
N GLN A 271 -7.05 4.35 -7.03
CA GLN A 271 -6.45 5.23 -6.02
C GLN A 271 -7.63 5.95 -5.36
N ARG A 272 -8.07 5.43 -4.21
CA ARG A 272 -9.14 6.06 -3.43
C ARG A 272 -8.64 7.39 -2.86
N PRO A 273 -9.39 8.48 -2.95
CA PRO A 273 -9.32 9.52 -1.94
C PRO A 273 -10.26 9.12 -0.80
N SER A 274 -9.70 8.66 0.32
CA SER A 274 -10.38 8.84 1.60
C SER A 274 -10.22 10.32 1.96
N CYS A 275 -11.27 11.11 1.72
CA CYS A 275 -11.38 12.44 2.31
C CYS A 275 -11.68 12.27 3.80
N SER A 276 -10.64 12.16 4.61
CA SER A 276 -10.62 12.75 5.95
C SER A 276 -9.59 13.88 5.91
N LEU A 277 -10.02 15.08 6.29
CA LEU A 277 -9.15 16.24 6.48
C LEU A 277 -8.24 15.93 7.68
N SER A 278 -7.13 15.26 7.42
CA SER A 278 -6.13 14.98 8.43
C SER A 278 -4.76 14.82 7.79
N MET A 279 -3.76 15.28 8.54
CA MET A 279 -2.35 15.28 8.19
C MET A 279 -1.83 13.84 8.02
N ASN A 280 -1.74 13.36 6.78
CA ASN A 280 -1.20 12.03 6.48
C ASN A 280 0.34 12.07 6.51
N GLY A 281 0.92 11.55 7.59
CA GLY A 281 2.37 11.58 7.81
C GLY A 281 3.22 10.74 6.85
N CYS A 282 2.61 9.99 5.91
CA CYS A 282 3.30 9.07 5.00
C CYS A 282 3.64 9.67 3.61
N GLY A 283 3.58 10.99 3.43
CA GLY A 283 3.82 11.66 2.15
C GLY A 283 5.20 11.40 1.50
N ALA A 284 5.21 11.20 0.18
CA ALA A 284 6.41 10.90 -0.61
C ALA A 284 7.53 11.96 -0.52
N ALA A 285 7.18 13.21 -0.19
CA ALA A 285 8.09 14.37 -0.12
C ALA A 285 8.87 14.49 1.21
N VAL A 286 8.57 13.68 2.23
CA VAL A 286 9.05 13.90 3.61
C VAL A 286 10.25 13.02 3.99
N ALA A 287 10.72 12.16 3.07
CA ALA A 287 11.89 11.30 3.30
C ALA A 287 13.19 12.13 3.38
N GLY A 288 13.44 12.73 4.54
CA GLY A 288 14.63 13.55 4.81
C GLY A 288 14.41 14.71 5.79
N ALA A 289 13.16 15.08 6.10
CA ALA A 289 12.89 16.14 7.07
C ALA A 289 13.19 15.64 8.51
N GLY A 290 13.96 16.43 9.26
CA GLY A 290 14.20 16.21 10.69
C GLY A 290 12.92 16.34 11.54
N ALA A 291 13.06 16.28 12.86
CA ALA A 291 11.95 16.53 13.78
C ALA A 291 11.25 17.87 13.45
N VAL A 292 9.93 17.96 13.71
CA VAL A 292 9.18 19.21 13.52
C VAL A 292 9.83 20.38 14.24
N ALA A 293 9.66 21.60 13.70
CA ALA A 293 10.41 22.76 14.18
C ALA A 293 9.95 23.20 15.58
N VAL A 294 8.65 23.40 15.79
CA VAL A 294 8.09 23.74 17.10
C VAL A 294 7.74 22.47 17.87
N ARG A 295 8.16 22.39 19.14
CA ARG A 295 7.95 21.25 20.04
C ARG A 295 7.67 21.79 21.43
N GLU A 296 6.43 21.68 21.88
CA GLU A 296 6.05 22.31 23.14
C GLU A 296 5.11 21.42 23.95
N THR A 297 5.26 21.44 25.28
CA THR A 297 4.28 20.90 26.22
C THR A 297 3.96 21.99 27.25
N ARG A 298 2.69 22.38 27.31
CA ARG A 298 2.15 23.40 28.21
C ARG A 298 1.31 22.72 29.27
N ALA A 299 1.64 22.93 30.53
CA ALA A 299 0.82 22.48 31.65
C ALA A 299 -0.04 23.64 32.16
N LEU A 300 -1.35 23.43 32.23
CA LEU A 300 -2.32 24.34 32.84
C LEU A 300 -2.53 24.00 34.32
N PRO A 301 -3.12 24.90 35.12
CA PRO A 301 -3.42 24.64 36.53
C PRO A 301 -4.30 23.41 36.73
N ALA A 302 -4.09 22.69 37.83
CA ALA A 302 -4.86 21.47 38.11
C ALA A 302 -6.37 21.77 38.29
N ALA A 303 -7.19 21.00 37.59
CA ALA A 303 -8.64 21.03 37.65
C ALA A 303 -9.20 20.11 38.75
N GLY A 304 -10.39 20.45 39.26
CA GLY A 304 -11.11 19.64 40.24
C GLY A 304 -11.69 18.37 39.64
N ALA A 305 -12.34 18.49 38.49
CA ALA A 305 -12.94 17.38 37.74
C ALA A 305 -12.59 17.44 36.24
N ALA A 306 -12.90 16.35 35.52
CA ALA A 306 -12.66 16.25 34.07
C ALA A 306 -13.41 17.33 33.28
N GLY A 307 -14.63 17.70 33.68
CA GLY A 307 -15.41 18.75 33.01
C GLY A 307 -14.75 20.13 33.09
N ASP A 308 -14.18 20.48 34.25
CA ASP A 308 -13.44 21.74 34.42
C ASP A 308 -12.19 21.76 33.53
N ALA A 309 -11.51 20.62 33.41
CA ALA A 309 -10.35 20.48 32.54
C ALA A 309 -10.71 20.65 31.06
N VAL A 310 -11.85 20.11 30.61
CA VAL A 310 -12.38 20.35 29.25
C VAL A 310 -12.62 21.85 29.04
N GLY A 311 -13.19 22.55 30.02
CA GLY A 311 -13.39 24.00 29.98
C GLY A 311 -12.08 24.77 29.80
N GLN A 312 -11.07 24.47 30.61
CA GLN A 312 -9.73 25.10 30.51
C GLN A 312 -9.06 24.83 29.16
N LEU A 313 -9.16 23.61 28.62
CA LEU A 313 -8.62 23.29 27.30
C LEU A 313 -9.34 24.07 26.19
N ARG A 314 -10.67 24.23 26.26
CA ARG A 314 -11.43 25.03 25.30
C ARG A 314 -10.98 26.50 25.30
N GLU A 315 -10.80 27.09 26.49
CA GLU A 315 -10.30 28.46 26.62
C GLU A 315 -8.87 28.61 26.09
N ALA A 316 -7.98 27.68 26.41
CA ALA A 316 -6.60 27.71 25.95
C ALA A 316 -6.49 27.58 24.41
N VAL A 317 -7.33 26.75 23.79
CA VAL A 317 -7.35 26.59 22.33
C VAL A 317 -8.02 27.78 21.64
N ALA A 318 -9.05 28.39 22.25
CA ALA A 318 -9.63 29.64 21.74
C ALA A 318 -8.63 30.80 21.77
N ALA A 319 -7.81 30.89 22.83
CA ALA A 319 -6.74 31.88 22.92
C ALA A 319 -5.65 31.67 21.84
N LEU A 320 -5.39 30.42 21.43
CA LEU A 320 -4.45 30.10 20.36
C LEU A 320 -4.94 30.50 18.97
N GLU A 321 -6.26 30.50 18.74
CA GLU A 321 -6.85 30.99 17.49
C GLU A 321 -6.75 32.52 17.37
N ALA A 322 -6.89 33.22 18.50
CA ALA A 322 -6.76 34.68 18.57
C ALA A 322 -5.31 35.18 18.52
N ALA A 323 -4.33 34.30 18.75
CA ALA A 323 -2.91 34.62 18.71
C ALA A 323 -2.33 34.51 17.30
N ASP A 324 -1.21 35.20 17.06
CA ASP A 324 -0.47 35.07 15.80
C ASP A 324 0.01 33.62 15.58
N PRO A 325 -0.10 33.09 14.35
CA PRO A 325 0.38 31.75 14.04
C PRO A 325 1.89 31.62 14.28
N PRO A 326 2.39 30.45 14.70
CA PRO A 326 3.82 30.22 14.84
C PRO A 326 4.57 30.50 13.54
N ALA A 327 5.70 31.20 13.61
CA ALA A 327 6.52 31.55 12.43
C ALA A 327 7.13 30.35 11.70
N SER A 328 7.08 29.15 12.29
CA SER A 328 7.66 27.94 11.73
C SER A 328 6.63 27.12 10.95
N PRO A 329 7.00 26.55 9.79
CA PRO A 329 6.07 25.85 8.89
C PRO A 329 5.65 24.46 9.38
N SER A 330 6.20 23.97 10.50
CA SER A 330 5.80 22.69 11.10
C SER A 330 5.99 22.68 12.61
N GLY A 331 5.14 21.95 13.31
CA GLY A 331 5.24 21.86 14.76
C GLY A 331 4.24 20.92 15.40
N ILE A 332 4.45 20.69 16.69
CA ILE A 332 3.54 19.95 17.55
C ILE A 332 3.53 20.57 18.95
N ILE A 333 2.32 20.84 19.46
CA ILE A 333 2.09 21.43 20.77
C ILE A 333 1.12 20.53 21.52
N ARG A 334 1.50 20.14 22.74
CA ARG A 334 0.63 19.46 23.70
C ARG A 334 0.23 20.45 24.80
N ILE A 335 -1.05 20.53 25.12
CA ILE A 335 -1.56 21.27 26.27
C ILE A 335 -2.20 20.27 27.21
N GLU A 336 -1.82 20.26 28.47
CA GLU A 336 -2.31 19.30 29.46
C GLU A 336 -2.85 19.98 30.72
N VAL A 337 -3.92 19.42 31.27
CA VAL A 337 -4.57 19.83 32.51
C VAL A 337 -4.56 18.63 33.46
N PRO A 338 -3.82 18.70 34.58
CA PRO A 338 -3.92 17.71 35.64
C PRO A 338 -5.33 17.74 36.26
N VAL A 339 -5.90 16.56 36.51
CA VAL A 339 -7.22 16.39 37.15
C VAL A 339 -7.00 15.68 38.48
N ARG A 340 -7.42 16.31 39.58
CA ARG A 340 -7.18 15.78 40.94
C ARG A 340 -7.93 14.49 41.22
N GLN A 341 -9.09 14.29 40.58
CA GLN A 341 -9.86 13.06 40.70
C GLN A 341 -9.36 12.02 39.70
N ARG A 342 -9.13 10.80 40.18
CA ARG A 342 -8.92 9.65 39.31
C ARG A 342 -10.24 9.25 38.64
N GLY A 343 -10.25 9.21 37.31
CA GLY A 343 -11.35 8.65 36.53
C GLY A 343 -10.90 7.46 35.67
N ASP A 344 -11.86 6.64 35.25
CA ASP A 344 -11.63 5.50 34.37
C ASP A 344 -11.58 5.97 32.90
N ALA A 345 -10.50 5.64 32.20
CA ALA A 345 -10.31 6.08 30.82
C ALA A 345 -11.30 5.40 29.84
N VAL A 346 -11.80 4.20 30.13
CA VAL A 346 -12.82 3.52 29.32
C VAL A 346 -14.17 4.22 29.47
N GLU A 347 -14.55 4.57 30.70
CA GLU A 347 -15.77 5.35 30.97
C GLU A 347 -15.73 6.73 30.33
N TRP A 348 -14.55 7.37 30.33
CA TRP A 348 -14.35 8.63 29.62
C TRP A 348 -14.51 8.43 28.10
N LEU A 349 -13.90 7.38 27.52
CA LEU A 349 -13.96 7.11 26.08
C LEU A 349 -15.38 6.77 25.61
N HIS A 350 -16.13 6.01 26.40
CA HIS A 350 -17.52 5.64 26.13
C HIS A 350 -18.43 6.86 26.04
N ALA A 351 -18.19 7.86 26.90
CA ALA A 351 -18.94 9.11 26.90
C ALA A 351 -18.76 9.96 25.63
N GLN A 352 -17.79 9.65 24.76
CA GLN A 352 -17.44 10.49 23.61
C GLN A 352 -18.24 10.19 22.32
N GLY A 353 -19.21 9.26 22.35
CA GLY A 353 -20.20 9.05 21.28
C GLY A 353 -19.61 8.89 19.87
N ASP A 354 -20.20 9.61 18.89
CA ASP A 354 -19.94 9.55 17.44
C ASP A 354 -18.59 10.16 16.99
N LEU A 355 -17.61 10.35 17.90
CA LEU A 355 -16.28 10.80 17.47
C LEU A 355 -15.59 9.71 16.64
N ARG A 356 -15.23 10.07 15.41
CA ARG A 356 -14.89 9.13 14.33
C ARG A 356 -13.61 8.32 14.57
N ALA A 357 -12.61 8.87 15.24
CA ALA A 357 -11.36 8.18 15.56
C ALA A 357 -11.24 7.97 17.07
N ARG A 358 -11.03 6.72 17.49
CA ARG A 358 -10.89 6.34 18.90
C ARG A 358 -9.67 5.44 19.08
N CYS A 359 -8.94 5.64 20.16
CA CYS A 359 -7.94 4.69 20.63
C CYS A 359 -8.02 4.49 22.13
N PHE A 360 -7.69 3.28 22.56
CA PHE A 360 -7.45 2.93 23.95
C PHE A 360 -6.22 2.05 24.05
N PHE A 361 -5.42 2.27 25.07
CA PHE A 361 -4.31 1.39 25.43
C PHE A 361 -4.15 1.31 26.94
N SER A 362 -4.09 0.10 27.47
CA SER A 362 -3.71 -0.19 28.85
C SER A 362 -2.57 -1.20 28.87
N ALA A 363 -1.53 -0.90 29.65
CA ALA A 363 -0.41 -1.81 29.79
C ALA A 363 -0.75 -2.95 30.76
N ARG A 364 -0.15 -4.12 30.53
CA ARG A 364 -0.14 -5.20 31.52
C ARG A 364 0.49 -4.70 32.83
N ALA A 365 -0.12 -4.99 33.98
CA ALA A 365 0.49 -4.69 35.27
C ALA A 365 1.88 -5.36 35.37
N ALA A 366 2.89 -4.65 35.84
CA ALA A 366 4.24 -5.20 35.93
C ALA A 366 4.25 -6.36 36.93
N ALA A 367 4.43 -7.59 36.44
CA ALA A 367 4.80 -8.70 37.31
C ALA A 367 6.20 -8.40 37.88
N PRO A 368 6.45 -8.54 39.19
CA PRO A 368 7.80 -8.53 39.72
C PRO A 368 8.56 -9.69 39.07
N LEU A 369 9.53 -9.38 38.22
CA LEU A 369 10.46 -10.39 37.71
C LEU A 369 11.22 -10.97 38.91
N PRO A 370 11.43 -12.30 38.99
CA PRO A 370 12.38 -12.87 39.92
C PRO A 370 13.76 -12.25 39.66
N GLU A 371 14.45 -11.82 40.72
CA GLU A 371 15.81 -11.29 40.64
C GLU A 371 16.74 -12.31 39.96
N CYS A 372 17.04 -12.10 38.67
CA CYS A 372 18.16 -12.78 38.03
C CYS A 372 19.46 -12.09 38.46
N PRO A 373 20.39 -12.81 39.11
CA PRO A 373 21.69 -12.24 39.44
C PRO A 373 22.56 -12.14 38.18
N ALA A 374 23.38 -11.09 38.15
CA ALA A 374 24.37 -10.73 37.12
C ALA A 374 23.85 -10.00 35.87
N LEU A 375 23.46 -8.73 36.05
CA LEU A 375 24.12 -7.56 35.45
C LEU A 375 23.54 -6.29 36.08
N ALA A 376 23.84 -6.09 37.36
CA ALA A 376 23.63 -4.82 38.04
C ALA A 376 24.68 -3.83 37.54
N ILE A 377 24.36 -3.05 36.51
CA ILE A 377 24.99 -1.74 36.28
C ILE A 377 23.89 -0.68 36.36
N ALA A 378 23.83 -0.08 37.54
CA ALA A 378 23.23 1.21 37.88
C ALA A 378 21.72 1.40 37.63
N SER A 379 20.91 0.84 38.54
CA SER A 379 19.66 1.49 38.96
C SER A 379 19.50 1.38 40.48
N ALA A 380 20.44 1.98 41.20
CA ALA A 380 20.26 2.35 42.60
C ALA A 380 20.87 3.74 42.74
N GLY A 381 20.02 4.75 42.90
CA GLY A 381 20.44 6.04 43.41
C GLY A 381 20.96 5.82 44.81
N ASN A 382 22.29 5.83 44.96
CA ASN A 382 22.92 5.77 46.27
C ASN A 382 22.86 7.19 46.84
N GLY A 383 21.91 7.42 47.75
CA GLY A 383 21.98 8.55 48.66
C GLY A 383 23.12 8.30 49.63
N ASN A 384 24.16 9.14 49.57
CA ASN A 384 24.92 9.46 50.77
C ASN A 384 25.34 10.94 50.71
N GLY A 385 25.03 11.67 51.77
CA GLY A 385 25.04 13.13 51.81
C GLY A 385 26.43 13.76 51.87
N ASN A 386 26.59 14.88 51.16
CA ASN A 386 26.90 16.19 51.72
C ASN A 386 27.16 17.17 50.56
N GLY A 387 26.29 18.17 50.42
CA GLY A 387 26.42 19.23 49.41
C GLY A 387 25.07 19.88 49.17
N ALA A 388 24.87 21.04 49.79
CA ALA A 388 23.66 21.85 49.68
C ALA A 388 23.41 22.34 48.24
N GLY A 389 22.13 22.36 47.84
CA GLY A 389 21.60 23.24 46.79
C GLY A 389 21.40 22.61 45.41
N GLY A 390 20.16 22.24 45.08
CA GLY A 390 19.74 21.92 43.70
C GLY A 390 18.32 21.37 43.63
N VAL A 391 17.42 22.10 42.98
CA VAL A 391 15.96 21.97 42.95
C VAL A 391 15.48 20.69 42.24
N GLY A 392 14.41 20.08 42.75
CA GLY A 392 13.93 18.74 42.42
C GLY A 392 13.47 18.46 40.98
N GLY A 393 13.71 17.23 40.54
CA GLY A 393 13.10 16.65 39.34
C GLY A 393 11.87 15.81 39.70
N GLU A 394 10.70 16.23 39.24
CA GLU A 394 9.44 15.49 39.34
C GLU A 394 9.57 14.10 38.71
N GLN A 395 9.29 13.05 39.48
CA GLN A 395 8.98 11.73 38.95
C GLN A 395 7.66 11.82 38.17
N ARG A 396 7.73 12.06 36.85
CA ARG A 396 6.56 12.02 35.96
C ARG A 396 5.95 10.61 35.99
N GLN A 397 4.78 10.47 36.60
CA GLN A 397 4.06 9.20 36.74
C GLN A 397 3.67 8.65 35.37
N ARG A 398 3.90 7.35 35.14
CA ARG A 398 3.54 6.66 33.90
C ARG A 398 2.04 6.38 33.91
N PRO A 399 1.30 6.63 32.81
CA PRO A 399 -0.13 6.33 32.79
C PRO A 399 -0.38 4.83 32.86
N VAL A 400 -1.41 4.49 33.63
CA VAL A 400 -1.98 3.15 33.77
C VAL A 400 -2.70 2.78 32.46
N SER A 401 -3.57 3.68 32.00
CA SER A 401 -4.32 3.55 30.75
C SER A 401 -4.43 4.90 30.04
N VAL A 402 -4.63 4.85 28.72
CA VAL A 402 -4.78 6.04 27.88
C VAL A 402 -5.97 5.82 26.95
N ALA A 403 -6.91 6.74 26.97
CA ALA A 403 -7.98 6.85 26.00
C ALA A 403 -7.77 8.09 25.13
N GLY A 404 -8.06 8.01 23.84
CA GLY A 404 -7.87 9.12 22.90
C GLY A 404 -8.98 9.19 21.86
N VAL A 405 -9.32 10.42 21.48
CA VAL A 405 -10.28 10.73 20.43
C VAL A 405 -9.70 11.73 19.43
N GLY A 406 -10.14 11.62 18.17
CA GLY A 406 -9.62 12.41 17.07
C GLY A 406 -8.17 12.05 16.71
N SER A 407 -7.64 12.68 15.67
CA SER A 407 -6.26 12.45 15.22
C SER A 407 -5.55 13.78 14.93
N ALA A 408 -4.54 14.11 15.74
CA ALA A 408 -3.69 15.28 15.51
C ALA A 408 -2.78 15.00 14.32
N VAL A 409 -2.27 13.77 14.26
CA VAL A 409 -1.55 13.18 13.12
C VAL A 409 -1.92 11.71 13.04
N PHE A 410 -2.04 11.18 11.83
CA PHE A 410 -2.12 9.73 11.61
C PHE A 410 -1.13 9.27 10.53
N PHE A 411 -0.78 8.00 10.60
CA PHE A 411 0.17 7.34 9.72
C PHE A 411 -0.47 6.05 9.23
N ARG A 412 -0.62 5.92 7.91
CA ARG A 412 -1.18 4.75 7.26
C ARG A 412 -0.42 4.43 5.99
N GLY A 413 -0.10 3.17 5.79
CA GLY A 413 0.54 2.68 4.57
C GLY A 413 -0.11 1.41 4.06
N THR A 414 -0.02 1.16 2.76
CA THR A 414 -0.46 -0.10 2.12
C THR A 414 0.68 -1.12 2.03
N GLU A 415 1.92 -0.65 2.06
CA GLU A 415 3.12 -1.49 2.02
C GLU A 415 3.54 -1.98 3.43
N PRO A 416 4.36 -3.05 3.52
CA PRO A 416 4.93 -3.48 4.79
C PRO A 416 5.65 -2.34 5.52
N PHE A 417 5.41 -2.24 6.84
CA PHE A 417 5.95 -1.18 7.68
C PHE A 417 7.49 -1.13 7.60
N SER A 418 8.02 0.04 7.26
CA SER A 418 9.44 0.23 6.98
C SER A 418 10.11 1.23 7.92
N LEU A 419 11.45 1.31 7.86
CA LEU A 419 12.22 2.32 8.59
C LEU A 419 11.81 3.76 8.20
N ARG A 420 11.34 3.96 6.96
CA ARG A 420 10.86 5.26 6.48
C ARG A 420 9.60 5.69 7.24
N ASP A 421 8.66 4.76 7.42
CA ASP A 421 7.41 5.00 8.15
C ASP A 421 7.70 5.28 9.63
N TRP A 422 8.63 4.53 10.22
CA TRP A 422 9.11 4.80 11.58
C TRP A 422 9.73 6.21 11.71
N ARG A 423 10.54 6.66 10.73
CA ARG A 423 11.11 8.01 10.74
C ARG A 423 10.02 9.09 10.61
N ALA A 424 8.99 8.84 9.81
CA ALA A 424 7.85 9.73 9.69
C ALA A 424 7.07 9.86 11.00
N ILE A 425 6.81 8.75 11.71
CA ILE A 425 6.21 8.78 13.04
C ILE A 425 7.10 9.54 14.02
N LYS A 426 8.39 9.18 14.07
CA LYS A 426 9.36 9.77 15.00
C LYS A 426 9.52 11.28 14.82
N ARG A 427 9.27 11.82 13.63
CA ARG A 427 9.29 13.26 13.35
C ARG A 427 8.36 14.06 14.27
N PHE A 428 7.23 13.47 14.67
CA PHE A 428 6.22 14.06 15.56
C PHE A 428 6.34 13.60 17.02
N LEU A 429 7.33 12.77 17.34
CA LEU A 429 7.57 12.27 18.69
C LEU A 429 8.92 12.82 19.21
N PRO A 430 9.02 14.13 19.49
CA PRO A 430 10.27 14.74 19.93
C PRO A 430 10.65 14.25 21.32
N ARG A 431 11.96 14.09 21.57
CA ARG A 431 12.49 13.64 22.86
C ARG A 431 12.17 14.61 24.00
N ASP A 432 12.02 15.88 23.67
CA ASP A 432 11.78 16.98 24.62
C ASP A 432 10.31 17.00 25.09
N CYS A 433 9.38 16.38 24.35
CA CYS A 433 7.97 16.20 24.72
C CYS A 433 7.62 14.70 24.84
N PRO A 434 8.13 13.99 25.85
CA PRO A 434 8.02 12.52 25.96
C PRO A 434 6.59 12.02 26.22
N LEU A 435 5.64 12.91 26.48
CA LEU A 435 4.23 12.60 26.70
C LEU A 435 3.44 12.50 25.39
N ILE A 436 3.96 13.04 24.28
CA ILE A 436 3.36 12.86 22.97
C ILE A 436 3.69 11.44 22.49
N ARG A 437 2.65 10.63 22.26
CA ARG A 437 2.78 9.22 21.88
C ARG A 437 1.89 8.90 20.70
N ALA A 438 2.34 7.92 19.91
CA ALA A 438 1.54 7.34 18.84
C ALA A 438 1.04 5.96 19.26
N TYR A 439 -0.24 5.69 19.02
CA TYR A 439 -0.92 4.42 19.30
C TYR A 439 -1.42 3.83 18.00
N GLY A 440 -1.37 2.50 17.85
CA GLY A 440 -1.69 1.90 16.56
C GLY A 440 -1.47 0.41 16.50
N ALA A 441 -1.56 -0.11 15.29
CA ALA A 441 -1.39 -1.52 14.98
C ALA A 441 -0.64 -1.70 13.66
N ILE A 442 0.09 -2.81 13.57
CA ILE A 442 0.71 -3.30 12.35
C ILE A 442 0.05 -4.64 12.03
N ARG A 443 -0.27 -4.85 10.75
CA ARG A 443 -0.90 -6.07 10.29
C ARG A 443 0.05 -7.27 10.41
N PHE A 444 -0.51 -8.43 10.74
CA PHE A 444 0.25 -9.68 10.85
C PHE A 444 0.98 -10.05 9.56
N ASP A 445 0.27 -10.02 8.42
CA ASP A 445 0.85 -10.23 7.10
C ASP A 445 0.45 -9.06 6.19
N ALA A 446 1.42 -8.18 5.95
CA ALA A 446 1.28 -7.02 5.07
C ALA A 446 1.43 -7.36 3.58
N THR A 447 1.78 -8.59 3.23
CA THR A 447 2.00 -9.04 1.85
C THR A 447 0.77 -9.70 1.22
N SER A 448 -0.15 -10.19 2.05
CA SER A 448 -1.41 -10.81 1.60
C SER A 448 -2.52 -9.78 1.38
N ASP A 449 -3.49 -10.10 0.51
CA ASP A 449 -4.72 -9.30 0.35
C ASP A 449 -5.47 -9.18 1.70
N HIS A 450 -6.11 -8.03 1.96
CA HIS A 450 -6.94 -7.81 3.16
C HIS A 450 -8.43 -7.89 2.83
N SER A 451 -9.24 -8.28 3.83
CA SER A 451 -10.69 -8.17 3.75
C SER A 451 -11.15 -6.73 4.00
N VAL A 452 -12.37 -6.42 3.57
CA VAL A 452 -12.94 -5.06 3.51
C VAL A 452 -12.91 -4.34 4.86
N GLU A 453 -13.06 -5.07 5.96
CA GLU A 453 -13.03 -4.52 7.32
C GLU A 453 -11.67 -3.94 7.74
N TRP A 454 -10.58 -4.33 7.06
CA TRP A 454 -9.22 -3.85 7.34
C TRP A 454 -8.75 -2.76 6.38
N GLU A 455 -9.56 -2.41 5.38
CA GLU A 455 -9.15 -1.50 4.31
C GLU A 455 -8.66 -0.17 4.88
N GLU A 456 -9.42 0.41 5.82
CA GLU A 456 -9.08 1.69 6.46
C GLU A 456 -7.88 1.64 7.41
N PHE A 457 -7.47 0.45 7.86
CA PHE A 457 -6.22 0.27 8.61
C PHE A 457 -5.00 0.22 7.69
N GLY A 458 -5.14 -0.29 6.46
CA GLY A 458 -4.00 -0.60 5.60
C GLY A 458 -3.09 -1.69 6.19
N SER A 459 -1.81 -1.67 5.86
CA SER A 459 -0.78 -2.57 6.40
C SER A 459 -0.32 -2.15 7.80
N PHE A 460 -0.47 -0.87 8.14
CA PHE A 460 -0.29 -0.34 9.48
C PHE A 460 -1.09 0.95 9.64
N TYR A 461 -1.50 1.22 10.87
CA TYR A 461 -2.19 2.44 11.24
C TYR A 461 -1.71 2.92 12.60
N PHE A 462 -1.22 4.16 12.69
CA PHE A 462 -0.85 4.82 13.95
C PHE A 462 -1.47 6.20 14.03
N ILE A 463 -1.83 6.62 15.25
CA ILE A 463 -2.38 7.96 15.52
C ILE A 463 -1.71 8.60 16.72
N VAL A 464 -1.52 9.91 16.65
CA VAL A 464 -1.39 10.77 17.81
C VAL A 464 -2.77 11.37 18.08
N PRO A 465 -3.41 11.09 19.23
CA PRO A 465 -4.77 11.55 19.51
C PRO A 465 -4.84 13.08 19.60
N GLN A 466 -5.96 13.68 19.14
CA GLN A 466 -6.19 15.13 19.31
C GLN A 466 -6.49 15.47 20.75
N VAL A 467 -7.28 14.63 21.42
CA VAL A 467 -7.58 14.74 22.83
C VAL A 467 -7.40 13.38 23.46
N GLU A 468 -6.66 13.34 24.56
CA GLU A 468 -6.42 12.12 25.31
C GLU A 468 -6.67 12.31 26.80
N TYR A 469 -7.22 11.26 27.40
CA TYR A 469 -7.42 11.11 28.83
C TYR A 469 -6.47 10.03 29.33
N ASN A 470 -5.54 10.44 30.18
CA ASN A 470 -4.55 9.57 30.79
C ASN A 470 -5.00 9.25 32.22
N GLU A 471 -5.23 7.97 32.50
CA GLU A 471 -5.44 7.48 33.87
C GLU A 471 -4.06 7.28 34.53
N LEU A 472 -3.83 7.95 35.66
CA LEU A 472 -2.66 7.72 36.53
C LEU A 472 -3.10 6.93 37.78
N GLU A 473 -2.15 6.54 38.63
CA GLU A 473 -2.44 5.72 39.81
C GLU A 473 -3.37 6.42 40.81
N GLU A 474 -3.16 7.72 41.02
CA GLU A 474 -3.88 8.54 42.01
C GLU A 474 -4.63 9.73 41.40
N SER A 475 -4.43 10.01 40.12
CA SER A 475 -4.99 11.19 39.45
C SER A 475 -5.22 10.90 37.96
N SER A 476 -5.66 11.90 37.21
CA SER A 476 -5.82 11.79 35.76
C SER A 476 -5.27 13.03 35.07
N VAL A 477 -4.96 12.93 33.78
CA VAL A 477 -4.52 14.08 32.97
C VAL A 477 -5.32 14.11 31.70
N LEU A 478 -6.00 15.23 31.44
CA LEU A 478 -6.63 15.49 30.16
C LEU A 478 -5.67 16.34 29.33
N ALA A 479 -5.39 15.93 28.10
CA ALA A 479 -4.48 16.66 27.23
C ALA A 479 -5.03 16.78 25.82
N THR A 480 -4.63 17.82 25.13
CA THR A 480 -4.88 18.02 23.72
C THR A 480 -3.59 18.26 22.95
N THR A 481 -3.54 17.78 21.70
CA THR A 481 -2.38 17.88 20.83
C THR A 481 -2.77 18.58 19.53
N ILE A 482 -2.01 19.61 19.18
CA ILE A 482 -2.09 20.35 17.92
C ILE A 482 -0.85 20.02 17.11
N ALA A 483 -1.01 19.60 15.86
CA ALA A 483 0.09 19.33 14.95
C ALA A 483 -0.17 19.96 13.57
N TRP A 484 0.87 20.57 12.99
CA TRP A 484 0.82 21.18 11.66
C TRP A 484 2.10 20.97 10.88
N ASP A 485 1.98 20.99 9.56
CA ASP A 485 3.07 20.94 8.61
C ASP A 485 2.57 21.42 7.25
N ASP A 486 3.03 22.61 6.87
CA ASP A 486 2.66 23.23 5.60
C ASP A 486 3.10 22.37 4.41
N SER A 487 4.16 21.56 4.54
CA SER A 487 4.59 20.63 3.49
C SER A 487 3.61 19.49 3.23
N LEU A 488 2.73 19.22 4.21
CA LEU A 488 1.63 18.26 4.10
C LEU A 488 0.30 18.95 3.76
N SER A 489 0.32 20.23 3.38
CA SER A 489 -0.88 21.05 3.16
C SER A 489 -1.81 21.12 4.37
N TRP A 490 -1.25 20.95 5.58
CA TRP A 490 -1.98 21.02 6.84
C TRP A 490 -1.44 22.17 7.70
N THR A 491 -2.05 23.35 7.53
CA THR A 491 -1.60 24.60 8.16
C THR A 491 -1.98 24.68 9.64
N TRP A 492 -1.34 25.59 10.36
CA TRP A 492 -1.68 25.93 11.75
C TRP A 492 -3.18 26.21 11.95
N GLN A 493 -3.78 27.03 11.08
CA GLN A 493 -5.19 27.42 11.18
C GLN A 493 -6.12 26.22 11.01
N ASN A 494 -5.81 25.32 10.07
CA ASN A 494 -6.59 24.08 9.89
C ASN A 494 -6.49 23.19 11.14
N ALA A 495 -5.29 23.05 11.70
CA ALA A 495 -5.06 22.25 12.90
C ALA A 495 -5.83 22.78 14.13
N VAL A 496 -5.79 24.09 14.37
CA VAL A 496 -6.49 24.72 15.50
C VAL A 496 -8.01 24.62 15.31
N LYS A 497 -8.52 24.94 14.11
CA LYS A 497 -9.96 24.88 13.81
C LYS A 497 -10.54 23.48 13.95
N GLU A 498 -9.81 22.46 13.46
CA GLU A 498 -10.22 21.07 13.60
C GLU A 498 -10.24 20.65 15.07
N LEU A 499 -9.22 21.02 15.84
CA LEU A 499 -9.19 20.72 17.27
C LEU A 499 -10.34 21.39 18.03
N GLN A 500 -10.68 22.64 17.71
CA GLN A 500 -11.82 23.31 18.32
C GLN A 500 -13.14 22.58 18.04
N SER A 501 -13.36 22.14 16.79
CA SER A 501 -14.51 21.31 16.39
C SER A 501 -14.58 20.03 17.22
N THR A 502 -13.45 19.37 17.47
CA THR A 502 -13.37 18.18 18.33
C THR A 502 -13.66 18.51 19.79
N LEU A 503 -13.04 19.55 20.36
CA LEU A 503 -13.24 19.95 21.76
C LEU A 503 -14.67 20.39 22.06
N GLN A 504 -15.39 20.97 21.11
CA GLN A 504 -16.81 21.31 21.25
C GLN A 504 -17.70 20.07 21.39
N LYS A 505 -17.32 18.96 20.73
CA LYS A 505 -18.08 17.70 20.76
C LYS A 505 -17.75 16.81 21.97
N ILE A 506 -16.65 17.07 22.67
CA ILE A 506 -16.26 16.29 23.83
C ILE A 506 -17.25 16.45 24.98
N SER A 507 -17.65 15.31 25.54
CA SER A 507 -18.51 15.21 26.71
C SER A 507 -17.72 15.50 27.98
N SER A 508 -18.25 16.38 28.84
CA SER A 508 -17.60 16.85 30.06
C SER A 508 -17.62 15.82 31.22
N SER A 509 -18.49 14.82 31.16
CA SER A 509 -18.71 13.87 32.25
C SER A 509 -18.54 12.43 31.75
N PRO A 510 -17.80 11.56 32.47
CA PRO A 510 -17.70 10.14 32.12
C PRO A 510 -19.06 9.45 32.31
N ILE A 511 -19.33 8.44 31.49
CA ILE A 511 -20.53 7.61 31.59
C ILE A 511 -20.09 6.24 32.10
N LYS A 512 -20.76 5.75 33.15
CA LYS A 512 -20.49 4.40 33.67
C LYS A 512 -20.84 3.36 32.62
N VAL A 513 -19.89 2.50 32.32
CA VAL A 513 -20.07 1.39 31.38
C VAL A 513 -20.56 0.15 32.14
N ASN A 514 -21.47 -0.62 31.53
CA ASN A 514 -21.85 -1.92 32.08
C ASN A 514 -20.75 -2.94 31.77
N ASN A 515 -20.00 -3.33 32.80
CA ASN A 515 -18.86 -4.23 32.64
C ASN A 515 -19.24 -5.71 32.72
N SER A 516 -20.52 -6.03 32.94
CA SER A 516 -20.96 -7.38 33.31
C SER A 516 -21.34 -8.22 32.09
N THR A 517 -22.17 -7.68 31.20
CA THR A 517 -22.71 -8.39 30.04
C THR A 517 -23.16 -7.41 28.95
N LEU A 518 -22.87 -7.76 27.69
CA LEU A 518 -23.43 -7.08 26.52
C LEU A 518 -24.92 -7.44 26.38
N GLN A 519 -25.78 -6.45 26.18
CA GLN A 519 -27.22 -6.62 25.99
C GLN A 519 -27.55 -6.88 24.52
N THR A 520 -27.00 -7.97 23.95
CA THR A 520 -27.21 -8.34 22.54
C THR A 520 -27.42 -9.84 22.37
N THR A 521 -28.22 -10.22 21.38
CA THR A 521 -28.47 -11.61 21.01
C THR A 521 -27.72 -11.97 19.72
N ILE A 522 -27.09 -13.14 19.70
CA ILE A 522 -26.45 -13.67 18.50
C ILE A 522 -27.54 -14.26 17.59
N LEU A 523 -27.71 -13.67 16.41
CA LEU A 523 -28.62 -14.14 15.35
C LEU A 523 -27.99 -15.24 14.49
N ASN A 524 -26.69 -15.14 14.23
CA ASN A 524 -25.97 -16.10 13.39
C ASN A 524 -24.50 -16.21 13.79
N LEU A 525 -23.92 -17.39 13.58
CA LEU A 525 -22.52 -17.70 13.80
C LEU A 525 -21.98 -18.47 12.60
N ASN A 526 -20.93 -17.94 11.98
CA ASN A 526 -20.21 -18.61 10.90
C ASN A 526 -18.71 -18.72 11.21
N HIS A 527 -18.06 -19.76 10.69
CA HIS A 527 -16.63 -19.99 10.85
C HIS A 527 -15.90 -20.00 9.50
N VAL A 528 -14.77 -19.30 9.45
CA VAL A 528 -13.89 -19.26 8.28
C VAL A 528 -12.45 -19.54 8.74
N PRO A 529 -11.82 -20.65 8.32
CA PRO A 529 -12.38 -21.73 7.50
C PRO A 529 -13.48 -22.54 8.22
N THR A 530 -14.30 -23.24 7.44
CA THR A 530 -15.28 -24.21 7.96
C THR A 530 -14.58 -25.41 8.59
N LYS A 531 -15.30 -26.23 9.37
CA LYS A 531 -14.74 -27.44 9.97
C LYS A 531 -14.09 -28.37 8.93
N ALA A 532 -14.76 -28.62 7.81
CA ALA A 532 -14.23 -29.50 6.75
C ALA A 532 -12.92 -28.94 6.16
N SER A 533 -12.88 -27.63 5.87
CA SER A 533 -11.67 -26.98 5.36
C SER A 533 -10.55 -26.94 6.40
N TRP A 534 -10.89 -26.78 7.68
CA TRP A 534 -9.94 -26.84 8.80
C TRP A 534 -9.31 -28.24 8.92
N ASP A 535 -10.11 -29.30 8.89
CA ASP A 535 -9.64 -30.69 9.00
C ASP A 535 -8.68 -31.04 7.85
N LEU A 536 -8.98 -30.55 6.63
CA LEU A 536 -8.09 -30.68 5.48
C LEU A 536 -6.76 -29.93 5.69
N ALA A 537 -6.81 -28.69 6.17
CA ALA A 537 -5.62 -27.89 6.43
C ALA A 537 -4.72 -28.53 7.51
N VAL A 538 -5.31 -29.04 8.59
CA VAL A 538 -4.60 -29.76 9.66
C VAL A 538 -3.97 -31.04 9.12
N THR A 539 -4.71 -31.82 8.32
CA THR A 539 -4.19 -33.07 7.72
C THR A 539 -3.00 -32.78 6.81
N LYS A 540 -3.09 -31.74 5.98
CA LYS A 540 -1.99 -31.30 5.12
C LYS A 540 -0.76 -30.86 5.94
N ALA A 541 -0.96 -30.07 6.99
CA ALA A 541 0.12 -29.66 7.88
C ALA A 541 0.82 -30.87 8.54
N LEU A 542 0.06 -31.86 9.01
CA LEU A 542 0.60 -33.09 9.59
C LEU A 542 1.40 -33.92 8.57
N GLN A 543 0.96 -33.97 7.32
CA GLN A 543 1.70 -34.64 6.23
C GLN A 543 3.04 -33.95 5.96
N MET A 544 3.05 -32.61 5.92
CA MET A 544 4.28 -31.83 5.71
C MET A 544 5.28 -32.01 6.86
N ILE A 545 4.80 -31.98 8.11
CA ILE A 545 5.64 -32.17 9.32
C ILE A 545 6.26 -33.59 9.34
N LYS A 546 5.50 -34.61 8.91
CA LYS A 546 5.99 -36.01 8.84
C LYS A 546 6.85 -36.30 7.62
N GLY A 547 6.88 -35.41 6.63
CA GLY A 547 7.60 -35.59 5.36
C GLY A 547 9.12 -35.71 5.56
N LYS A 548 9.79 -36.41 4.63
CA LYS A 548 11.24 -36.67 4.70
C LYS A 548 12.11 -35.40 4.64
N GLN A 549 11.59 -34.30 4.09
CA GLN A 549 12.33 -33.05 3.89
C GLN A 549 12.38 -32.15 5.14
N ARG A 550 11.60 -32.42 6.21
CA ARG A 550 11.59 -31.68 7.49
C ARG A 550 11.58 -30.13 7.37
N GLU A 551 10.98 -29.59 6.32
CA GLU A 551 10.95 -28.13 6.08
C GLU A 551 10.07 -27.37 7.08
N LEU A 552 9.08 -28.03 7.69
CA LEU A 552 8.12 -27.44 8.61
C LEU A 552 8.12 -28.19 9.96
N VAL A 553 8.45 -27.48 11.05
CA VAL A 553 8.47 -28.05 12.42
C VAL A 553 7.16 -27.79 13.17
N LYS A 554 6.60 -26.59 13.06
CA LYS A 554 5.35 -26.16 13.69
C LYS A 554 4.65 -25.15 12.80
N VAL A 555 3.32 -25.20 12.76
CA VAL A 555 2.47 -24.19 12.12
C VAL A 555 1.29 -23.88 13.04
N VAL A 556 0.95 -22.60 13.15
CA VAL A 556 -0.26 -22.14 13.86
C VAL A 556 -1.29 -21.76 12.81
N LEU A 557 -2.41 -22.46 12.78
CA LEU A 557 -3.52 -22.16 11.88
C LEU A 557 -4.51 -21.24 12.61
N ALA A 558 -5.05 -20.24 11.91
CA ALA A 558 -6.04 -19.31 12.45
C ALA A 558 -7.44 -19.62 11.92
N ARG A 559 -8.46 -19.35 12.73
CA ARG A 559 -9.88 -19.44 12.35
C ARG A 559 -10.63 -18.21 12.83
N CYS A 560 -11.34 -17.55 11.93
CA CYS A 560 -12.24 -16.45 12.21
C CYS A 560 -13.64 -16.98 12.54
N SER A 561 -14.23 -16.52 13.65
CA SER A 561 -15.64 -16.72 13.98
C SER A 561 -16.38 -15.40 13.79
N ARG A 562 -17.36 -15.38 12.90
CA ARG A 562 -18.18 -14.21 12.56
C ARG A 562 -19.52 -14.32 13.25
N TYR A 563 -19.78 -13.42 14.19
CA TYR A 563 -21.05 -13.32 14.91
C TYR A 563 -21.89 -12.21 14.28
N ILE A 564 -23.14 -12.51 13.93
CA ILE A 564 -24.14 -11.52 13.55
C ILE A 564 -25.07 -11.36 14.73
N THR A 565 -25.25 -10.12 15.18
CA THR A 565 -26.06 -9.77 16.35
C THR A 565 -27.31 -9.01 15.94
N ASP A 566 -28.29 -8.97 16.85
CA ASP A 566 -29.54 -8.20 16.69
C ASP A 566 -29.31 -6.67 16.71
N THR A 567 -28.22 -6.25 17.33
CA THR A 567 -27.82 -4.85 17.52
C THR A 567 -26.32 -4.69 17.27
N CYS A 568 -25.90 -3.48 16.91
CA CYS A 568 -24.47 -3.17 16.80
C CYS A 568 -23.84 -3.14 18.20
N ILE A 569 -22.74 -3.86 18.39
CA ILE A 569 -21.96 -3.82 19.62
C ILE A 569 -21.09 -2.56 19.62
N ASP A 570 -21.15 -1.74 20.67
CA ASP A 570 -20.17 -0.67 20.85
C ASP A 570 -18.80 -1.28 21.21
N PRO A 571 -17.74 -1.01 20.43
CA PRO A 571 -16.39 -1.47 20.73
C PRO A 571 -15.89 -1.11 22.13
N VAL A 572 -16.33 0.02 22.70
CA VAL A 572 -15.89 0.45 24.03
C VAL A 572 -16.58 -0.36 25.13
N GLU A 573 -17.85 -0.74 24.94
CA GLU A 573 -18.55 -1.66 25.84
C GLU A 573 -17.93 -3.06 25.79
N LEU A 574 -17.61 -3.55 24.59
CA LEU A 574 -16.90 -4.82 24.42
C LEU A 574 -15.53 -4.79 25.15
N LEU A 575 -14.77 -3.71 24.98
CA LEU A 575 -13.51 -3.49 25.68
C LEU A 575 -13.69 -3.50 27.21
N ALA A 576 -14.74 -2.87 27.72
CA ALA A 576 -15.05 -2.84 29.15
C ALA A 576 -15.37 -4.23 29.70
N CYS A 577 -16.16 -5.04 28.97
CA CYS A 577 -16.42 -6.43 29.33
C CYS A 577 -15.15 -7.29 29.36
N LEU A 578 -14.20 -7.04 28.45
CA LEU A 578 -12.92 -7.76 28.43
C LEU A 578 -11.99 -7.41 29.61
N LYS A 579 -12.21 -6.26 30.29
CA LYS A 579 -11.42 -5.83 31.47
C LYS A 579 -11.60 -6.73 32.69
N VAL A 580 -12.72 -7.45 32.76
CA VAL A 580 -13.06 -8.31 33.90
C VAL A 580 -12.14 -9.53 34.02
N GLU A 581 -11.49 -9.98 32.93
CA GLU A 581 -10.67 -11.20 32.94
C GLU A 581 -9.20 -11.03 33.42
N GLY A 582 -8.79 -9.83 33.86
CA GLY A 582 -7.64 -9.67 34.77
C GLY A 582 -6.64 -8.55 34.46
N GLN A 583 -5.83 -8.20 35.47
CA GLN A 583 -4.79 -7.15 35.44
C GLN A 583 -3.51 -7.55 34.65
N ASN A 584 -3.50 -8.74 34.05
CA ASN A 584 -2.31 -9.39 33.49
C ASN A 584 -2.31 -9.41 31.95
N ALA A 585 -2.97 -8.46 31.30
CA ALA A 585 -2.99 -8.35 29.84
C ALA A 585 -2.94 -6.90 29.35
N TYR A 586 -2.46 -6.75 28.12
CA TYR A 586 -2.53 -5.53 27.33
C TYR A 586 -3.92 -5.39 26.75
N GLN A 587 -4.60 -4.30 27.08
CA GLN A 587 -5.86 -3.97 26.46
C GLN A 587 -5.65 -2.89 25.40
N PHE A 588 -6.29 -3.07 24.25
CA PHE A 588 -6.24 -2.09 23.18
C PHE A 588 -7.57 -2.02 22.44
N CYS A 589 -7.89 -0.81 21.99
CA CYS A 589 -8.93 -0.54 21.02
C CYS A 589 -8.36 0.46 20.02
N ILE A 590 -8.43 0.18 18.72
CA ILE A 590 -8.03 1.12 17.68
C ILE A 590 -9.16 1.19 16.66
N GLN A 591 -9.67 2.39 16.42
CA GLN A 591 -10.72 2.63 15.46
C GLN A 591 -10.35 3.85 14.59
N PRO A 592 -9.90 3.63 13.34
CA PRO A 592 -9.77 4.69 12.35
C PRO A 592 -11.12 5.37 12.04
N PRO A 593 -11.10 6.60 11.50
CA PRO A 593 -12.31 7.25 11.00
C PRO A 593 -13.11 6.36 10.06
N ASP A 594 -14.41 6.25 10.30
CA ASP A 594 -15.36 5.54 9.42
C ASP A 594 -15.01 4.05 9.22
N ALA A 595 -14.25 3.45 10.16
CA ALA A 595 -13.81 2.05 10.12
C ALA A 595 -14.37 1.23 11.30
N PRO A 596 -14.44 -0.11 11.17
CA PRO A 596 -14.63 -1.00 12.30
C PRO A 596 -13.52 -0.85 13.34
N ALA A 597 -13.82 -1.11 14.61
CA ALA A 597 -12.81 -1.11 15.66
C ALA A 597 -12.08 -2.45 15.75
N PHE A 598 -10.78 -2.39 16.02
CA PHE A 598 -9.98 -3.55 16.42
C PHE A 598 -9.75 -3.51 17.92
N VAL A 599 -10.32 -4.49 18.63
CA VAL A 599 -10.29 -4.59 20.10
C VAL A 599 -9.58 -5.88 20.51
N GLY A 600 -8.77 -5.82 21.56
CA GLY A 600 -8.14 -7.02 22.10
C GLY A 600 -7.67 -6.89 23.54
N ASN A 601 -7.46 -8.04 24.16
CA ASN A 601 -6.94 -8.22 25.52
C ASN A 601 -5.86 -9.32 25.48
N SER A 602 -4.61 -8.93 25.20
CA SER A 602 -3.51 -9.88 24.94
C SER A 602 -2.60 -10.01 26.16
N PRO A 603 -2.34 -11.21 26.70
CA PRO A 603 -1.34 -11.39 27.75
C PRO A 603 0.09 -11.23 27.21
N GLU A 604 0.31 -11.31 25.90
CA GLU A 604 1.62 -11.38 25.26
C GLU A 604 2.22 -10.00 24.92
N GLN A 605 3.49 -9.82 25.25
CA GLN A 605 4.34 -8.70 24.83
C GLN A 605 5.19 -9.11 23.63
N LEU A 606 4.93 -8.48 22.47
CA LEU A 606 5.76 -8.69 21.28
C LEU A 606 7.22 -8.23 21.52
N PHE A 607 7.42 -6.97 21.92
CA PHE A 607 8.68 -6.48 22.46
C PHE A 607 8.45 -5.17 23.21
N HIS A 608 9.38 -4.80 24.07
CA HIS A 608 9.48 -3.50 24.70
C HIS A 608 10.90 -2.96 24.47
N ARG A 609 11.00 -1.72 23.98
CA ARG A 609 12.29 -1.07 23.75
C ARG A 609 12.42 0.21 24.56
N LYS A 610 13.47 0.29 25.38
CA LYS A 610 13.87 1.51 26.09
C LYS A 610 15.31 1.85 25.71
N TYR A 611 15.49 2.93 24.96
CA TYR A 611 16.78 3.29 24.35
C TYR A 611 17.34 2.15 23.49
N LEU A 612 18.49 1.59 23.88
CA LEU A 612 19.12 0.45 23.23
C LEU A 612 18.73 -0.89 23.86
N ASN A 613 18.01 -0.89 24.99
CA ASN A 613 17.55 -2.11 25.63
C ASN A 613 16.26 -2.60 24.95
N ILE A 614 16.25 -3.86 24.52
CA ILE A 614 15.09 -4.55 23.92
C ILE A 614 14.78 -5.77 24.78
N SER A 615 13.53 -5.91 25.21
CA SER A 615 13.01 -7.10 25.89
C SER A 615 11.83 -7.69 25.13
N SER A 616 11.74 -9.01 25.10
CA SER A 616 10.64 -9.80 24.52
C SER A 616 10.37 -10.96 25.47
N GLU A 617 9.20 -11.57 25.38
CA GLU A 617 8.87 -12.76 26.15
C GLU A 617 8.52 -13.94 25.24
N ALA A 618 8.92 -15.13 25.64
CA ALA A 618 8.42 -16.37 25.06
C ALA A 618 7.26 -16.84 25.92
N LEU A 619 6.03 -16.73 25.42
CA LEU A 619 4.84 -17.27 26.07
C LEU A 619 4.36 -18.49 25.29
N ALA A 620 4.70 -19.69 25.76
CA ALA A 620 4.32 -20.94 25.11
C ALA A 620 4.24 -22.09 26.12
N GLY A 621 3.36 -23.05 25.85
CA GLY A 621 2.97 -24.08 26.80
C GLY A 621 1.74 -23.65 27.61
N THR A 622 0.75 -24.54 27.75
CA THR A 622 -0.55 -24.15 28.33
C THR A 622 -1.18 -25.27 29.15
N ARG A 623 -1.81 -24.88 30.26
CA ARG A 623 -2.73 -25.70 31.05
C ARG A 623 -3.98 -24.89 31.37
N ALA A 624 -5.10 -25.59 31.58
CA ALA A 624 -6.31 -24.97 32.11
C ALA A 624 -6.07 -24.50 33.55
N ARG A 625 -6.69 -23.39 33.95
CA ARG A 625 -6.60 -22.88 35.33
C ARG A 625 -7.33 -23.80 36.30
N GLY A 626 -6.81 -23.89 37.52
CA GLY A 626 -7.43 -24.68 38.61
C GLY A 626 -8.71 -24.04 39.13
N LYS A 627 -9.62 -24.86 39.67
CA LYS A 627 -10.86 -24.37 40.32
C LYS A 627 -10.58 -23.71 41.66
N THR A 628 -9.54 -24.15 42.35
CA THR A 628 -9.04 -23.57 43.60
C THR A 628 -7.60 -23.09 43.43
N ARG A 629 -7.14 -22.22 44.34
CA ARG A 629 -5.75 -21.73 44.34
C ARG A 629 -4.73 -22.86 44.51
N ALA A 630 -5.06 -23.89 45.28
CA ALA A 630 -4.19 -25.05 45.47
C ALA A 630 -4.08 -25.89 44.19
N ASP A 631 -5.22 -26.14 43.52
CA ASP A 631 -5.23 -26.85 42.24
C ASP A 631 -4.45 -26.07 41.17
N ASP A 632 -4.65 -24.75 41.11
CA ASP A 632 -3.98 -23.88 40.14
C ASP A 632 -2.46 -23.87 40.35
N PHE A 633 -2.02 -23.87 41.60
CA PHE A 633 -0.60 -23.98 41.95
C PHE A 633 -0.02 -25.34 41.55
N GLN A 634 -0.73 -26.44 41.82
CA GLN A 634 -0.28 -27.78 41.41
C GLN A 634 -0.21 -27.91 39.88
N ILE A 635 -1.24 -27.45 39.16
CA ILE A 635 -1.25 -27.43 37.70
C ILE A 635 -0.09 -26.57 37.16
N GLY A 636 0.23 -25.47 37.83
CA GLY A 636 1.40 -24.64 37.51
C GLY A 636 2.72 -25.40 37.67
N GLN A 637 2.88 -26.17 38.75
CA GLN A 637 4.06 -27.03 38.93
C GLN A 637 4.13 -28.13 37.85
N ASP A 638 2.99 -28.75 37.53
CA ASP A 638 2.92 -29.78 36.50
C ASP A 638 3.26 -29.23 35.11
N LEU A 639 2.90 -27.97 34.82
CA LEU A 639 3.32 -27.27 33.61
C LEU A 639 4.84 -27.09 33.58
N LEU A 640 5.44 -26.61 34.68
CA LEU A 640 6.88 -26.37 34.80
C LEU A 640 7.72 -27.65 34.69
N LEU A 641 7.22 -28.77 35.19
CA LEU A 641 7.92 -30.05 35.17
C LEU A 641 7.66 -30.85 33.86
N SER A 642 6.77 -30.38 32.98
CA SER A 642 6.43 -31.11 31.77
C SER A 642 7.48 -30.93 30.68
N SER A 643 8.23 -32.00 30.37
CA SER A 643 9.22 -31.98 29.28
C SER A 643 8.61 -31.61 27.92
N LYS A 644 7.33 -31.94 27.68
CA LYS A 644 6.63 -31.57 26.45
C LYS A 644 6.47 -30.05 26.34
N GLU A 645 6.04 -29.40 27.42
CA GLU A 645 5.73 -27.97 27.43
C GLU A 645 7.03 -27.14 27.48
N ASP A 646 8.06 -27.62 28.19
CA ASP A 646 9.41 -27.04 28.17
C ASP A 646 10.02 -27.06 26.76
N ASN A 647 9.81 -28.14 26.00
CA ASN A 647 10.21 -28.20 24.60
C ASN A 647 9.46 -27.15 23.73
N GLU A 648 8.16 -26.96 23.95
CA GLU A 648 7.38 -25.95 23.23
C GLU A 648 7.86 -24.52 23.54
N PHE A 649 8.10 -24.23 24.83
CA PHE A 649 8.69 -22.98 25.29
C PHE A 649 10.07 -22.74 24.67
N THR A 650 10.93 -23.75 24.68
CA THR A 650 12.29 -23.69 24.12
C THR A 650 12.28 -23.35 22.63
N ILE A 651 11.38 -23.95 21.84
CA ILE A 651 11.24 -23.64 20.40
C ILE A 651 10.92 -22.14 20.19
N VAL A 652 10.00 -21.57 20.97
CA VAL A 652 9.61 -20.16 20.85
C VAL A 652 10.75 -19.25 21.32
N ARG A 653 11.36 -19.54 22.48
CA ARG A 653 12.49 -18.79 23.04
C ARG A 653 13.67 -18.73 22.06
N ASP A 654 14.06 -19.86 21.50
CA ASP A 654 15.22 -19.94 20.60
C ASP A 654 14.93 -19.27 19.25
N SER A 655 13.67 -19.32 18.78
CA SER A 655 13.21 -18.57 17.61
C SER A 655 13.33 -17.05 17.81
N ILE A 656 12.84 -16.54 18.95
CA ILE A 656 12.95 -15.11 19.32
C ILE A 656 14.44 -14.71 19.40
N LYS A 657 15.26 -15.49 20.11
CA LYS A 657 16.70 -15.25 20.25
C LYS A 657 17.38 -15.15 18.89
N LYS A 658 17.17 -16.13 18.01
CA LYS A 658 17.76 -16.15 16.66
C LYS A 658 17.33 -14.95 15.81
N LYS A 659 16.08 -14.50 15.94
CA LYS A 659 15.58 -13.31 15.23
C LYS A 659 16.23 -12.02 15.74
N LEU A 660 16.43 -11.89 17.05
CA LEU A 660 17.11 -10.73 17.64
C LEU A 660 18.62 -10.71 17.34
N GLU A 661 19.28 -11.87 17.27
CA GLU A 661 20.71 -11.98 16.91
C GLU A 661 21.00 -11.73 15.42
N ALA A 662 20.01 -11.95 14.54
CA ALA A 662 20.13 -11.73 13.10
C ALA A 662 19.89 -10.26 12.66
N SER A 663 19.59 -9.37 13.63
CA SER A 663 19.31 -7.94 13.44
C SER A 663 20.52 -7.10 13.81
#